data_AF-A0A2U2I7G3-F1
#
_entry.id   AF-A0A2U2I7G3-F1
#
_cell.length_a   1.000
_cell.length_b   1.000
_cell.length_c   1.000
_cell.angle_alpha   90.00
_cell.angle_beta   90.00
_cell.angle_gamma   90.00
#
_symmetry.space_group_name_H-M   'P 1'
#
loop_
_entity.id
_entity.type
_entity.pdbx_description
1 polymer ?
#
loop_
_entity_poly.entity_id
_entity_poly.type
_entity_poly.pdbx_seq_one_letter_code
_entity_poly.pdbx_strand_id
1 'polypeptide(L)'
;GNILLQASTGALTLNSAIASGTGAISLVAQLALSQKAGISTGGSGSIDVNSVTASISMDDGSMTTAVNGNIRYAALGGLTLGALSTGGNVSLGASSISDSGSLDVDVSANALRIATTGMGAGDGAGTATSHLQIAVGTLAANVAGLGGLYLDETDAIVVDALASIGVARVNADGTTALVSDASMSDLVSGGNLVLVTGAGNITLNDGLVNGASVTAAGNLLLQAGGAASDLMVNASLLSSGGNISLDAGRDIVQNAAIGAAMAAKSVDLLAGGNITMANGTSLAANGGNILLQAGGNVTVELITAGGGSVGITATLGGIIDGDAAPAETEIDIVASSLQLSAAIGIGSGANALETTVGTLSAQTGAGGLFLIESDGLTVGAVTVQANRVGADGAATATLNAAQANFSSLAGGSLVLVTNTGDLLVNNIVSANGGGNILLRASTGALALNTAISSGTGSISLVAQTAIGQKAAITTAGGGSIDVHATAGGIAMDDGTVTTAVGGNIRYVAASTLTLGALSTGGSVSLGASSISDSGTTDLDVGASSLRIVTTGTGAGDGAGTATAHLQIAVGSLAANVAGMGGLYLAETDAIVVDALASIGVARVNADGSTALVSDASMSDLVSGGNLVLVTGAGGITLNDGIVNGTSVSAAGNLLLQAGGATSDIAVNAALLSTGGNISLNAGRDLLIGSSV
;
A
#
# COMPACT_ATOMS: atom_id res chain seq x y z
N GLY A 1 59.51 24.50 -11.75
CA GLY A 1 58.95 25.87 -11.92
C GLY A 1 57.71 25.76 -12.77
N ASN A 2 57.09 26.89 -13.11
CA ASN A 2 55.92 26.88 -13.99
C ASN A 2 56.30 26.37 -15.39
N ILE A 3 55.40 25.61 -16.03
CA ILE A 3 55.60 25.03 -17.36
C ILE A 3 54.45 25.47 -18.28
N LEU A 4 54.78 26.04 -19.43
CA LEU A 4 53.84 26.31 -20.52
C LEU A 4 54.26 25.55 -21.78
N LEU A 5 53.36 24.74 -22.33
CA LEU A 5 53.46 24.25 -23.71
C LEU A 5 52.28 24.81 -24.49
N GLN A 6 52.56 25.64 -25.50
CA GLN A 6 51.53 26.30 -26.28
C GLN A 6 51.73 26.08 -27.78
N ALA A 7 50.71 25.54 -28.45
CA ALA A 7 50.63 25.47 -29.90
C ALA A 7 49.61 26.51 -30.41
N SER A 8 50.09 27.74 -30.68
CA SER A 8 49.24 28.91 -30.95
C SER A 8 48.34 28.79 -32.18
N THR A 9 48.67 27.94 -33.14
CA THR A 9 47.88 27.70 -34.36
C THR A 9 47.71 26.22 -34.70
N GLY A 10 48.26 25.32 -33.88
CA GLY A 10 48.42 23.91 -34.21
C GLY A 10 47.89 22.95 -33.13
N ALA A 11 48.08 21.67 -33.39
CA ALA A 11 47.85 20.60 -32.43
C ALA A 11 49.05 20.44 -31.48
N LEU A 12 48.80 19.87 -30.30
CA LEU A 12 49.86 19.48 -29.35
C LEU A 12 49.79 17.97 -29.14
N THR A 13 50.92 17.27 -29.29
CA THR A 13 51.03 15.84 -28.96
C THR A 13 52.08 15.66 -27.88
N LEU A 14 51.65 15.12 -26.74
CA LEU A 14 52.52 14.82 -25.61
C LEU A 14 52.96 13.35 -25.65
N ASN A 15 54.17 13.09 -26.14
CA ASN A 15 54.73 11.73 -26.22
C ASN A 15 55.64 11.36 -25.03
N SER A 16 55.91 12.30 -24.13
CA SER A 16 56.83 12.11 -23.00
C SER A 16 56.33 12.86 -21.78
N ALA A 17 56.63 12.34 -20.59
CA ALA A 17 56.07 12.88 -19.36
C ALA A 17 56.56 14.32 -19.11
N ILE A 18 55.67 15.16 -18.57
CA ILE A 18 56.00 16.50 -18.07
C ILE A 18 55.86 16.46 -16.55
N ALA A 19 56.88 16.94 -15.84
CA ALA A 19 56.86 17.03 -14.39
C ALA A 19 57.31 18.40 -13.91
N SER A 20 56.59 18.97 -12.95
CA SER A 20 56.96 20.16 -12.21
C SER A 20 57.06 19.83 -10.72
N GLY A 21 58.07 20.36 -10.02
CA GLY A 21 58.20 20.15 -8.58
C GLY A 21 57.03 20.75 -7.78
N THR A 22 56.72 22.02 -8.02
CA THR A 22 55.64 22.77 -7.31
C THR A 22 54.93 23.82 -8.16
N GLY A 23 55.40 24.05 -9.39
CA GLY A 23 54.85 25.10 -10.27
C GLY A 23 53.66 24.61 -11.07
N ALA A 24 52.83 25.53 -11.55
CA ALA A 24 51.68 25.19 -12.39
C ALA A 24 52.12 24.69 -13.77
N ILE A 25 51.29 23.85 -14.39
CA ILE A 25 51.51 23.33 -15.74
C ILE A 25 50.33 23.76 -16.61
N SER A 26 50.62 24.34 -17.78
CA SER A 26 49.61 24.71 -18.77
C SER A 26 49.95 24.16 -20.14
N LEU A 27 49.03 23.39 -20.71
CA LEU A 27 49.08 22.89 -22.07
C LEU A 27 47.94 23.53 -22.85
N VAL A 28 48.27 24.34 -23.85
CA VAL A 28 47.28 25.06 -24.66
C VAL A 28 47.49 24.77 -26.14
N ALA A 29 46.51 24.14 -26.78
CA ALA A 29 46.51 23.87 -28.22
C ALA A 29 45.37 24.63 -28.90
N GLN A 30 45.65 25.22 -30.06
CA GLN A 30 44.58 25.82 -30.87
C GLN A 30 43.69 24.73 -31.49
N LEU A 31 44.31 23.65 -31.99
CA LEU A 31 43.65 22.46 -32.52
C LEU A 31 43.70 21.32 -31.47
N ALA A 32 43.66 20.07 -31.93
CA ALA A 32 43.57 18.91 -31.04
C ALA A 32 44.79 18.76 -30.12
N LEU A 33 44.54 18.24 -28.92
CA LEU A 33 45.58 17.85 -27.97
C LEU A 33 45.53 16.33 -27.76
N SER A 34 46.64 15.64 -28.04
CA SER A 34 46.78 14.21 -27.77
C SER A 34 47.77 14.01 -26.63
N GLN A 35 47.31 13.45 -25.52
CA GLN A 35 48.11 13.13 -24.35
C GLN A 35 48.42 11.64 -24.32
N LYS A 36 49.68 11.28 -24.58
CA LYS A 36 50.14 9.89 -24.57
C LYS A 36 51.06 9.57 -23.39
N ALA A 37 51.35 10.57 -22.56
CA ALA A 37 52.26 10.47 -21.44
C ALA A 37 51.75 11.28 -20.25
N GLY A 38 52.31 11.00 -19.07
CA GLY A 38 51.83 11.61 -17.84
C GLY A 38 52.18 13.09 -17.67
N ILE A 39 51.34 13.80 -16.92
CA ILE A 39 51.57 15.18 -16.50
C ILE A 39 51.56 15.20 -14.97
N SER A 40 52.59 15.70 -14.31
CA SER A 40 52.63 15.72 -12.85
C SER A 40 53.12 17.03 -12.25
N THR A 41 52.48 17.47 -11.18
CA THR A 41 52.97 18.59 -10.36
C THR A 41 52.77 18.37 -8.87
N GLY A 42 53.73 18.83 -8.07
CA GLY A 42 53.69 18.73 -6.60
C GLY A 42 53.14 19.97 -5.90
N GLY A 43 53.03 19.90 -4.57
CA GLY A 43 52.63 21.03 -3.73
C GLY A 43 51.24 21.57 -4.09
N SER A 44 51.15 22.88 -4.33
CA SER A 44 49.94 23.60 -4.77
C SER A 44 49.88 23.85 -6.27
N GLY A 45 50.79 23.25 -7.06
CA GLY A 45 50.77 23.37 -8.51
C GLY A 45 49.45 22.86 -9.08
N SER A 46 48.82 23.64 -9.96
CA SER A 46 47.61 23.23 -10.70
C SER A 46 47.95 22.92 -12.16
N ILE A 47 47.06 22.19 -12.83
CA ILE A 47 47.25 21.74 -14.21
C ILE A 47 46.06 22.24 -15.05
N ASP A 48 46.34 22.97 -16.13
CA ASP A 48 45.35 23.43 -17.10
C ASP A 48 45.66 22.86 -18.49
N VAL A 49 44.78 22.02 -19.00
CA VAL A 49 44.87 21.43 -20.34
C VAL A 49 43.71 21.95 -21.18
N ASN A 50 44.02 22.69 -22.25
CA ASN A 50 43.03 23.44 -23.00
C ASN A 50 43.21 23.26 -24.53
N SER A 51 42.19 22.75 -25.19
CA SER A 51 42.05 22.71 -26.65
C SER A 51 41.00 23.71 -27.09
N VAL A 52 41.40 24.77 -27.79
CA VAL A 52 40.54 25.94 -28.04
C VAL A 52 39.43 25.64 -29.06
N THR A 53 39.72 24.83 -30.09
CA THR A 53 38.74 24.59 -31.19
C THR A 53 38.47 23.13 -31.51
N ALA A 54 39.16 22.19 -30.86
CA ALA A 54 39.08 20.77 -31.18
C ALA A 54 38.99 19.91 -29.91
N SER A 55 39.21 18.60 -30.05
CA SER A 55 39.18 17.62 -28.95
C SER A 55 40.47 17.54 -28.14
N ILE A 56 40.34 17.01 -26.93
CA ILE A 56 41.45 16.43 -26.15
C ILE A 56 41.28 14.91 -26.19
N SER A 57 42.35 14.18 -26.44
CA SER A 57 42.36 12.71 -26.39
C SER A 57 43.52 12.25 -25.53
N MET A 58 43.21 11.59 -24.43
CA MET A 58 44.15 10.85 -23.61
C MET A 58 44.24 9.41 -24.13
N ASP A 59 45.44 8.86 -24.19
CA ASP A 59 45.64 7.42 -24.36
C ASP A 59 45.28 6.72 -23.04
N ASP A 60 44.73 5.50 -23.13
CA ASP A 60 44.44 4.63 -21.98
C ASP A 60 45.68 4.45 -21.09
N GLY A 61 45.49 4.58 -19.77
CA GLY A 61 46.56 4.57 -18.77
C GLY A 61 47.44 5.82 -18.71
N SER A 62 47.21 6.85 -19.54
CA SER A 62 47.87 8.14 -19.37
C SER A 62 47.30 8.89 -18.16
N MET A 63 48.18 9.41 -17.29
CA MET A 63 47.77 9.99 -16.00
C MET A 63 48.20 11.45 -15.83
N THR A 64 47.28 12.27 -15.34
CA THR A 64 47.56 13.63 -14.88
C THR A 64 47.41 13.71 -13.37
N THR A 65 48.49 14.09 -12.68
CA THR A 65 48.54 14.11 -11.21
C THR A 65 48.92 15.49 -10.68
N ALA A 66 48.09 16.05 -9.82
CA ALA A 66 48.46 17.21 -8.98
C ALA A 66 48.34 16.80 -7.51
N VAL A 67 49.24 17.25 -6.63
CA VAL A 67 49.13 16.83 -5.21
C VAL A 67 47.95 17.51 -4.51
N ASN A 68 47.91 18.85 -4.49
CA ASN A 68 46.78 19.61 -3.88
C ASN A 68 46.16 20.64 -4.83
N GLY A 69 46.74 20.86 -6.01
CA GLY A 69 46.22 21.85 -6.96
C GLY A 69 45.11 21.28 -7.82
N ASN A 70 44.23 22.17 -8.30
CA ASN A 70 43.15 21.75 -9.19
C ASN A 70 43.68 21.29 -10.55
N ILE A 71 42.91 20.41 -11.20
CA ILE A 71 43.13 19.98 -12.58
C ILE A 71 41.95 20.46 -13.42
N ARG A 72 42.22 21.05 -14.57
CA ARG A 72 41.21 21.52 -15.51
C ARG A 72 41.49 20.97 -16.91
N TYR A 73 40.49 20.33 -17.51
CA TYR A 73 40.49 19.90 -18.90
C TYR A 73 39.35 20.59 -19.63
N ALA A 74 39.68 21.38 -20.66
CA ALA A 74 38.70 22.08 -21.46
C ALA A 74 38.94 21.89 -22.96
N ALA A 75 37.92 21.41 -23.67
CA ALA A 75 37.91 21.23 -25.10
C ALA A 75 36.65 21.85 -25.70
N LEU A 76 36.74 22.41 -26.91
CA LEU A 76 35.52 22.70 -27.67
C LEU A 76 34.91 21.41 -28.25
N GLY A 77 35.76 20.48 -28.68
CA GLY A 77 35.37 19.15 -29.16
C GLY A 77 35.20 18.14 -28.03
N GLY A 78 35.29 16.84 -28.33
CA GLY A 78 35.20 15.78 -27.33
C GLY A 78 36.43 15.71 -26.42
N LEU A 79 36.27 15.11 -25.25
CA LEU A 79 37.34 14.75 -24.31
C LEU A 79 37.31 13.24 -24.11
N THR A 80 38.33 12.54 -24.61
CA THR A 80 38.58 11.15 -24.22
C THR A 80 39.54 11.15 -23.04
N LEU A 81 39.15 10.55 -21.92
CA LEU A 81 39.75 10.69 -20.60
C LEU A 81 40.53 9.42 -20.22
N GLY A 82 41.77 9.57 -19.74
CA GLY A 82 42.48 8.53 -18.98
C GLY A 82 42.36 8.85 -17.49
N ALA A 83 43.44 8.82 -16.72
CA ALA A 83 43.40 9.11 -15.29
C ALA A 83 43.68 10.58 -14.95
N LEU A 84 42.85 11.19 -14.11
CA LEU A 84 43.12 12.44 -13.40
C LEU A 84 43.12 12.20 -11.89
N SER A 85 44.19 12.58 -11.19
CA SER A 85 44.30 12.40 -9.73
C SER A 85 44.77 13.67 -9.04
N THR A 86 44.01 14.14 -8.04
CA THR A 86 44.42 15.25 -7.19
C THR A 86 43.78 15.25 -5.80
N GLY A 87 44.47 15.82 -4.81
CA GLY A 87 43.84 16.18 -3.53
C GLY A 87 42.98 17.46 -3.59
N GLY A 88 43.03 18.19 -4.71
CA GLY A 88 42.17 19.34 -5.02
C GLY A 88 40.94 18.94 -5.84
N ASN A 89 40.45 19.85 -6.68
CA ASN A 89 39.24 19.66 -7.48
C ASN A 89 39.57 19.44 -8.97
N VAL A 90 38.67 18.75 -9.66
CA VAL A 90 38.74 18.52 -11.11
C VAL A 90 37.58 19.22 -11.81
N SER A 91 37.86 19.95 -12.90
CA SER A 91 36.86 20.52 -13.78
C SER A 91 37.02 20.01 -15.21
N LEU A 92 35.98 19.38 -15.73
CA LEU A 92 35.89 18.86 -17.09
C LEU A 92 34.89 19.69 -17.90
N GLY A 93 35.32 20.18 -19.06
CA GLY A 93 34.49 20.91 -20.00
C GLY A 93 34.72 20.46 -21.43
N ALA A 94 33.71 19.90 -22.10
CA ALA A 94 33.83 19.43 -23.48
C ALA A 94 32.49 19.48 -24.24
N SER A 95 32.46 19.10 -25.50
CA SER A 95 31.19 18.76 -26.17
C SER A 95 30.63 17.41 -25.69
N SER A 96 31.52 16.43 -25.47
CA SER A 96 31.24 15.11 -24.90
C SER A 96 32.48 14.61 -24.15
N ILE A 97 32.29 13.74 -23.16
CA ILE A 97 33.35 13.17 -22.34
C ILE A 97 33.20 11.65 -22.34
N SER A 98 34.24 10.93 -22.74
CA SER A 98 34.25 9.47 -22.80
C SER A 98 35.47 8.92 -22.08
N ASP A 99 35.31 7.78 -21.43
CA ASP A 99 36.42 6.96 -20.96
C ASP A 99 37.31 6.50 -22.15
N SER A 100 38.62 6.47 -21.97
CA SER A 100 39.60 5.97 -22.95
C SER A 100 39.88 4.48 -22.82
N GLY A 101 39.47 3.84 -21.73
CA GLY A 101 39.87 2.48 -21.37
C GLY A 101 39.12 1.89 -20.18
N SER A 102 39.82 1.18 -19.31
CA SER A 102 39.26 0.56 -18.08
C SER A 102 40.33 0.20 -17.05
N LEU A 103 41.57 0.69 -17.26
CA LEU A 103 42.72 0.32 -16.44
C LEU A 103 42.81 1.14 -15.15
N ASP A 104 42.05 2.23 -15.08
CA ASP A 104 42.18 3.26 -14.06
C ASP A 104 40.84 3.87 -13.69
N VAL A 105 40.77 4.42 -12.48
CA VAL A 105 39.71 5.36 -12.11
C VAL A 105 39.97 6.64 -12.90
N ASP A 106 39.04 7.02 -13.77
CA ASP A 106 39.16 8.20 -14.62
C ASP A 106 39.41 9.48 -13.81
N VAL A 107 38.72 9.65 -12.68
CA VAL A 107 38.87 10.83 -11.82
C VAL A 107 38.92 10.48 -10.35
N SER A 108 40.02 10.81 -9.68
CA SER A 108 40.13 10.83 -8.22
C SER A 108 40.41 12.25 -7.74
N ALA A 109 39.48 12.82 -6.96
CA ALA A 109 39.51 14.23 -6.58
C ALA A 109 38.76 14.50 -5.27
N ASN A 110 38.95 15.67 -4.66
CA ASN A 110 38.05 16.12 -3.60
C ASN A 110 36.65 16.42 -4.16
N ALA A 111 36.59 17.11 -5.29
CA ALA A 111 35.34 17.40 -5.99
C ALA A 111 35.50 17.39 -7.52
N LEU A 112 34.40 17.06 -8.21
CA LEU A 112 34.36 16.97 -9.67
C LEU A 112 33.21 17.78 -10.25
N ARG A 113 33.55 18.69 -11.18
CA ARG A 113 32.62 19.42 -12.02
C ARG A 113 32.63 18.86 -13.43
N ILE A 114 31.47 18.44 -13.94
CA ILE A 114 31.30 17.96 -15.32
C ILE A 114 30.40 18.92 -16.10
N ALA A 115 30.88 19.48 -17.21
CA ALA A 115 30.06 20.29 -18.12
C ALA A 115 30.21 19.81 -19.55
N THR A 116 29.10 19.40 -20.18
CA THR A 116 29.08 19.10 -21.62
C THR A 116 28.20 20.08 -22.39
N THR A 117 28.59 20.38 -23.62
CA THR A 117 27.88 21.35 -24.49
C THR A 117 27.32 20.74 -25.77
N GLY A 118 27.71 19.51 -26.11
CA GLY A 118 27.17 18.77 -27.24
C GLY A 118 25.71 18.39 -26.98
N MET A 119 24.90 18.38 -28.05
CA MET A 119 23.46 18.06 -28.00
C MET A 119 23.11 16.82 -28.84
N GLY A 120 24.11 16.15 -29.42
CA GLY A 120 23.92 14.94 -30.21
C GLY A 120 23.47 13.74 -29.37
N ALA A 121 23.00 12.70 -30.06
CA ALA A 121 22.53 11.46 -29.44
C ALA A 121 23.61 10.68 -28.67
N GLY A 122 24.89 10.88 -29.02
CA GLY A 122 26.04 10.29 -28.31
C GLY A 122 26.82 11.30 -27.48
N ASP A 123 26.38 12.56 -27.43
CA ASP A 123 27.04 13.57 -26.62
C ASP A 123 26.56 13.43 -25.18
N GLY A 124 27.50 13.28 -24.25
CA GLY A 124 27.22 12.97 -22.85
C GLY A 124 28.52 12.95 -22.04
N ALA A 125 28.43 12.46 -20.82
CA ALA A 125 29.60 12.13 -20.00
C ALA A 125 29.49 10.65 -19.59
N GLY A 126 30.43 9.84 -20.07
CA GLY A 126 30.28 8.39 -20.06
C GLY A 126 29.28 7.90 -21.11
N THR A 127 29.10 6.58 -21.19
CA THR A 127 28.18 5.90 -22.10
C THR A 127 27.55 4.70 -21.40
N ALA A 128 26.42 4.20 -21.90
CA ALA A 128 25.74 3.02 -21.35
C ALA A 128 26.59 1.74 -21.28
N THR A 129 27.71 1.67 -22.00
CA THR A 129 28.62 0.51 -22.01
C THR A 129 29.98 0.81 -21.39
N SER A 130 30.25 2.07 -21.03
CA SER A 130 31.52 2.53 -20.47
C SER A 130 31.22 3.80 -19.66
N HIS A 131 30.92 3.60 -18.38
CA HIS A 131 30.70 4.70 -17.43
C HIS A 131 32.03 5.41 -17.16
N LEU A 132 32.01 6.67 -16.72
CA LEU A 132 33.23 7.24 -16.13
C LEU A 132 33.39 6.70 -14.70
N GLN A 133 34.54 6.12 -14.40
CA GLN A 133 34.89 5.67 -13.07
C GLN A 133 35.44 6.83 -12.25
N ILE A 134 34.79 7.12 -11.13
CA ILE A 134 35.12 8.26 -10.26
C ILE A 134 35.39 7.82 -8.82
N ALA A 135 36.19 8.62 -8.13
CA ALA A 135 36.55 8.51 -6.72
C ALA A 135 36.55 9.93 -6.12
N VAL A 136 35.36 10.51 -5.92
CA VAL A 136 35.20 11.93 -5.55
C VAL A 136 34.22 12.14 -4.41
N GLY A 137 34.52 13.11 -3.54
CA GLY A 137 33.66 13.41 -2.40
C GLY A 137 32.41 14.23 -2.78
N THR A 138 32.54 15.20 -3.68
CA THR A 138 31.42 16.05 -4.12
C THR A 138 31.34 16.16 -5.63
N LEU A 139 30.14 16.02 -6.17
CA LEU A 139 29.86 16.03 -7.60
C LEU A 139 28.80 17.07 -7.97
N ALA A 140 29.05 17.78 -9.07
CA ALA A 140 28.01 18.50 -9.79
C ALA A 140 28.23 18.36 -11.30
N ALA A 141 27.13 18.19 -12.04
CA ALA A 141 27.18 17.92 -13.46
C ALA A 141 26.07 18.64 -14.23
N ASN A 142 26.42 19.23 -15.36
CA ASN A 142 25.47 19.74 -16.35
C ASN A 142 25.80 19.15 -17.72
N VAL A 143 25.05 18.13 -18.10
CA VAL A 143 25.23 17.36 -19.33
C VAL A 143 24.09 17.69 -20.29
N ALA A 144 24.36 18.50 -21.30
CA ALA A 144 23.32 18.97 -22.24
C ALA A 144 22.86 17.90 -23.23
N GLY A 145 23.72 16.92 -23.53
CA GLY A 145 23.51 15.97 -24.61
C GLY A 145 22.56 14.82 -24.27
N LEU A 146 21.92 14.28 -25.30
CA LEU A 146 20.98 13.16 -25.19
C LEU A 146 21.68 11.84 -24.89
N GLY A 147 23.00 11.79 -25.03
CA GLY A 147 23.82 10.64 -24.68
C GLY A 147 23.75 10.33 -23.19
N GLY A 148 23.54 11.33 -22.32
CA GLY A 148 23.31 11.15 -20.89
C GLY A 148 24.57 11.22 -20.01
N LEU A 149 24.38 10.98 -18.72
CA LEU A 149 25.43 10.96 -17.69
C LEU A 149 25.51 9.53 -17.11
N TYR A 150 26.66 8.88 -17.21
CA TYR A 150 26.90 7.53 -16.67
C TYR A 150 28.18 7.52 -15.84
N LEU A 151 28.03 7.30 -14.55
CA LEU A 151 29.11 7.36 -13.57
C LEU A 151 29.09 6.13 -12.66
N ASP A 152 30.27 5.54 -12.46
CA ASP A 152 30.53 4.55 -11.43
C ASP A 152 31.47 5.14 -10.39
N GLU A 153 30.97 5.41 -9.20
CA GLU A 153 31.72 5.93 -8.08
C GLU A 153 32.24 4.80 -7.18
N THR A 154 33.47 4.93 -6.71
CA THR A 154 34.12 3.89 -5.91
C THR A 154 33.60 3.88 -4.47
N ASP A 155 33.36 5.06 -3.89
CA ASP A 155 32.95 5.21 -2.50
C ASP A 155 31.73 6.14 -2.32
N ALA A 156 31.67 6.90 -1.22
CA ALA A 156 30.51 7.71 -0.90
C ALA A 156 30.51 9.01 -1.70
N ILE A 157 29.37 9.36 -2.28
CA ILE A 157 29.20 10.56 -3.11
C ILE A 157 28.21 11.53 -2.49
N VAL A 158 28.54 12.81 -2.53
CA VAL A 158 27.61 13.89 -2.23
C VAL A 158 27.36 14.71 -3.48
N VAL A 159 26.10 14.86 -3.88
CA VAL A 159 25.68 15.86 -4.86
C VAL A 159 25.39 17.16 -4.10
N ASP A 160 26.15 18.21 -4.40
CA ASP A 160 26.06 19.51 -3.71
C ASP A 160 26.62 20.65 -4.58
N ALA A 161 26.62 21.87 -4.04
CA ALA A 161 27.22 23.04 -4.65
C ALA A 161 28.76 22.93 -4.71
N LEU A 162 29.28 23.16 -5.91
CA LEU A 162 30.70 23.38 -6.16
C LEU A 162 30.97 24.86 -6.36
N ALA A 163 31.94 25.38 -5.60
CA ALA A 163 32.52 26.70 -5.86
C ALA A 163 33.22 26.74 -7.23
N SER A 164 33.59 27.94 -7.70
CA SER A 164 34.37 28.06 -8.92
C SER A 164 35.72 27.33 -8.80
N ILE A 165 36.04 26.51 -9.80
CA ILE A 165 37.28 25.71 -9.81
C ILE A 165 38.31 26.47 -10.62
N GLY A 166 39.34 26.97 -9.95
CA GLY A 166 40.41 27.77 -10.52
C GLY A 166 41.73 27.03 -10.70
N VAL A 167 42.41 27.27 -11.82
CA VAL A 167 43.77 26.81 -12.12
C VAL A 167 44.67 27.99 -12.46
N ALA A 168 45.96 27.87 -12.17
CA ALA A 168 46.97 28.88 -12.47
C ALA A 168 47.53 28.65 -13.87
N ARG A 169 46.97 29.32 -14.87
CA ARG A 169 47.46 29.26 -16.25
C ARG A 169 48.79 29.99 -16.37
N VAL A 170 49.81 29.31 -16.88
CA VAL A 170 51.14 29.87 -17.10
C VAL A 170 51.14 30.75 -18.35
N ASN A 171 51.59 31.99 -18.21
CA ASN A 171 51.75 32.96 -19.29
C ASN A 171 53.08 32.74 -20.03
N ALA A 172 53.22 33.35 -21.21
CA ALA A 172 54.45 33.27 -22.01
C ALA A 172 55.69 33.85 -21.30
N ASP A 173 55.51 34.72 -20.30
CA ASP A 173 56.58 35.27 -19.46
C ASP A 173 56.91 34.41 -18.22
N GLY A 174 56.23 33.27 -18.05
CA GLY A 174 56.41 32.34 -16.93
C GLY A 174 55.63 32.71 -15.65
N THR A 175 54.92 33.85 -15.65
CA THR A 175 53.96 34.19 -14.58
C THR A 175 52.69 33.36 -14.69
N THR A 176 51.77 33.47 -13.73
CA THR A 176 50.49 32.76 -13.77
C THR A 176 49.31 33.71 -13.71
N ALA A 177 48.27 33.43 -14.48
CA ALA A 177 46.95 34.05 -14.38
C ALA A 177 45.92 33.02 -13.90
N LEU A 178 45.00 33.45 -13.04
CA LEU A 178 43.90 32.59 -12.60
C LEU A 178 42.90 32.41 -13.75
N VAL A 179 42.55 31.15 -14.01
CA VAL A 179 41.46 30.78 -14.91
C VAL A 179 40.52 29.90 -14.13
N SER A 180 39.25 30.27 -14.08
CA SER A 180 38.26 29.54 -13.31
C SER A 180 37.07 29.15 -14.17
N ASP A 181 36.61 27.92 -13.98
CA ASP A 181 35.28 27.54 -14.43
C ASP A 181 34.25 27.92 -13.36
N ALA A 182 33.06 28.32 -13.81
CA ALA A 182 32.01 28.82 -12.93
C ALA A 182 31.56 27.74 -11.93
N SER A 183 31.03 28.20 -10.79
CA SER A 183 30.33 27.34 -9.83
C SER A 183 29.22 26.54 -10.51
N MET A 184 28.92 25.37 -9.97
CA MET A 184 27.90 24.45 -10.45
C MET A 184 27.28 23.74 -9.26
N SER A 185 26.07 23.23 -9.40
CA SER A 185 25.39 22.40 -8.43
C SER A 185 24.64 21.31 -9.16
N ASP A 186 24.14 20.36 -8.38
CA ASP A 186 23.12 19.40 -8.80
C ASP A 186 23.63 18.48 -9.93
N LEU A 187 22.83 17.49 -10.32
CA LEU A 187 23.05 16.71 -11.51
C LEU A 187 21.95 16.99 -12.53
N VAL A 188 22.32 17.54 -13.68
CA VAL A 188 21.41 17.79 -14.80
C VAL A 188 21.87 16.98 -16.00
N SER A 189 20.97 16.17 -16.55
CA SER A 189 21.20 15.38 -17.77
C SER A 189 20.09 15.59 -18.79
N GLY A 190 20.47 15.95 -20.02
CA GLY A 190 19.60 16.00 -21.19
C GLY A 190 19.23 14.62 -21.74
N GLY A 191 19.81 13.55 -21.21
CA GLY A 191 19.49 12.16 -21.53
C GLY A 191 19.21 11.34 -20.27
N ASN A 192 19.63 10.08 -20.27
CA ASN A 192 19.60 9.24 -19.06
C ASN A 192 20.60 9.77 -18.02
N LEU A 193 20.36 9.44 -16.76
CA LEU A 193 21.30 9.67 -15.67
C LEU A 193 21.46 8.38 -14.88
N VAL A 194 22.68 7.87 -14.82
CA VAL A 194 23.06 6.70 -14.06
C VAL A 194 24.23 7.07 -13.15
N LEU A 195 24.04 6.89 -11.85
CA LEU A 195 25.09 6.99 -10.85
C LEU A 195 25.03 5.75 -9.95
N VAL A 196 26.11 4.97 -9.98
CA VAL A 196 26.25 3.75 -9.17
C VAL A 196 27.44 3.93 -8.24
N THR A 197 27.29 3.70 -6.94
CA THR A 197 28.44 3.58 -6.03
C THR A 197 28.77 2.10 -5.78
N GLY A 198 30.06 1.76 -5.75
CA GLY A 198 30.51 0.42 -5.37
C GLY A 198 30.40 0.17 -3.86
N ALA A 199 30.65 1.19 -3.05
CA ALA A 199 30.47 1.22 -1.61
C ALA A 199 30.09 2.65 -1.17
N GLY A 200 29.72 2.85 0.09
CA GLY A 200 29.40 4.19 0.59
C GLY A 200 28.05 4.72 0.10
N ASN A 201 27.60 5.81 0.73
CA ASN A 201 26.26 6.34 0.55
C ASN A 201 26.18 7.26 -0.68
N ILE A 202 24.98 7.39 -1.25
CA ILE A 202 24.62 8.50 -2.14
C ILE A 202 23.84 9.52 -1.33
N THR A 203 24.35 10.75 -1.23
CA THR A 203 23.63 11.87 -0.60
C THR A 203 23.31 12.94 -1.61
N LEU A 204 22.04 13.31 -1.74
CA LEU A 204 21.57 14.31 -2.70
C LEU A 204 21.11 15.57 -1.96
N ASN A 205 21.93 16.63 -1.98
CA ASN A 205 21.58 17.92 -1.41
C ASN A 205 21.15 18.92 -2.49
N ASP A 206 20.41 19.95 -2.08
CA ASP A 206 20.11 21.10 -2.93
C ASP A 206 21.31 22.05 -2.92
N GLY A 207 22.02 22.14 -4.04
CA GLY A 207 23.20 23.01 -4.12
C GLY A 207 22.88 24.48 -4.39
N LEU A 208 21.64 24.85 -4.74
CA LEU A 208 21.28 26.24 -5.11
C LEU A 208 20.07 26.82 -4.36
N VAL A 209 19.59 26.16 -3.30
CA VAL A 209 18.36 26.54 -2.57
C VAL A 209 17.16 26.61 -3.53
N ASN A 210 17.17 25.79 -4.59
CA ASN A 210 16.12 25.72 -5.61
C ASN A 210 15.15 24.54 -5.38
N GLY A 211 15.44 23.71 -4.37
CA GLY A 211 14.68 22.54 -3.95
C GLY A 211 15.00 21.25 -4.70
N ALA A 212 15.93 21.24 -5.66
CA ALA A 212 16.25 20.10 -6.52
C ALA A 212 17.74 19.71 -6.44
N SER A 213 18.02 18.42 -6.51
CA SER A 213 19.38 17.88 -6.57
C SER A 213 19.69 17.21 -7.91
N VAL A 214 18.67 16.66 -8.57
CA VAL A 214 18.85 15.86 -9.79
C VAL A 214 17.68 16.08 -10.75
N THR A 215 18.00 16.32 -12.02
CA THR A 215 17.03 16.38 -13.11
C THR A 215 17.55 15.61 -14.32
N ALA A 216 16.80 14.59 -14.76
CA ALA A 216 17.08 13.83 -15.97
C ALA A 216 15.94 14.01 -17.00
N ALA A 217 16.28 14.15 -18.28
CA ALA A 217 15.30 14.10 -19.36
C ALA A 217 14.89 12.66 -19.72
N GLY A 218 15.81 11.71 -19.54
CA GLY A 218 15.62 10.28 -19.77
C GLY A 218 15.40 9.48 -18.48
N ASN A 219 15.71 8.19 -18.55
CA ASN A 219 15.66 7.30 -17.39
C ASN A 219 16.70 7.71 -16.35
N LEU A 220 16.37 7.47 -15.09
CA LEU A 220 17.20 7.81 -13.94
C LEU A 220 17.44 6.56 -13.10
N LEU A 221 18.70 6.22 -12.86
CA LEU A 221 19.13 5.23 -11.88
C LEU A 221 20.09 5.89 -10.89
N LEU A 222 19.80 5.76 -9.60
CA LEU A 222 20.77 5.98 -8.54
C LEU A 222 20.88 4.70 -7.72
N GLN A 223 22.08 4.13 -7.65
CA GLN A 223 22.33 2.86 -6.97
C GLN A 223 23.45 3.00 -5.93
N ALA A 224 23.10 2.91 -4.65
CA ALA A 224 24.04 2.84 -3.55
C ALA A 224 24.41 1.37 -3.29
N GLY A 225 25.40 0.84 -4.03
CA GLY A 225 25.58 -0.60 -4.26
C GLY A 225 26.17 -1.41 -3.08
N GLY A 226 26.74 -0.75 -2.07
CA GLY A 226 27.25 -1.43 -0.88
C GLY A 226 26.13 -1.95 0.03
N ALA A 227 26.29 -3.13 0.64
CA ALA A 227 25.25 -3.73 1.50
C ALA A 227 24.88 -2.90 2.76
N ALA A 228 25.74 -1.95 3.16
CA ALA A 228 25.48 -1.01 4.25
C ALA A 228 25.30 0.44 3.74
N SER A 229 25.20 0.61 2.42
CA SER A 229 25.09 1.90 1.77
C SER A 229 23.65 2.36 1.74
N ASP A 230 23.45 3.61 2.14
CA ASP A 230 22.16 4.27 2.07
C ASP A 230 22.09 5.21 0.87
N LEU A 231 20.86 5.50 0.45
CA LEU A 231 20.54 6.56 -0.47
C LEU A 231 19.68 7.60 0.25
N MET A 232 20.20 8.82 0.38
CA MET A 232 19.55 9.93 1.09
C MET A 232 19.17 11.04 0.10
N VAL A 233 17.87 11.26 -0.08
CA VAL A 233 17.30 12.25 -0.99
C VAL A 233 16.87 13.49 -0.19
N ASN A 234 17.79 14.43 0.05
CA ASN A 234 17.49 15.67 0.80
C ASN A 234 16.89 16.78 -0.04
N ALA A 235 16.92 16.63 -1.36
CA ALA A 235 16.36 17.58 -2.32
C ALA A 235 15.77 16.86 -3.52
N SER A 236 14.84 17.51 -4.20
CA SER A 236 13.93 16.87 -5.14
C SER A 236 14.66 16.19 -6.29
N LEU A 237 14.10 15.06 -6.70
CA LEU A 237 14.58 14.17 -7.74
C LEU A 237 13.53 14.09 -8.86
N LEU A 238 13.88 14.51 -10.07
CA LEU A 238 12.94 14.58 -11.19
C LEU A 238 13.47 13.84 -12.43
N SER A 239 12.63 12.96 -12.99
CA SER A 239 12.75 12.55 -14.39
C SER A 239 11.60 13.16 -15.20
N SER A 240 11.95 13.99 -16.18
CA SER A 240 10.96 14.68 -17.01
C SER A 240 10.43 13.83 -18.18
N GLY A 241 11.13 12.75 -18.54
CA GLY A 241 10.76 11.89 -19.68
C GLY A 241 11.00 10.39 -19.52
N GLY A 242 11.60 9.94 -18.42
CA GLY A 242 11.94 8.54 -18.18
C GLY A 242 11.38 7.98 -16.87
N ASN A 243 11.73 6.73 -16.61
CA ASN A 243 11.44 6.06 -15.34
C ASN A 243 12.50 6.44 -14.30
N ILE A 244 12.15 6.33 -13.02
CA ILE A 244 13.08 6.50 -11.91
C ILE A 244 13.33 5.14 -11.27
N SER A 245 14.57 4.83 -10.92
CA SER A 245 14.94 3.70 -10.09
C SER A 245 15.96 4.12 -9.04
N LEU A 246 15.64 3.83 -7.78
CA LEU A 246 16.50 4.02 -6.62
C LEU A 246 16.76 2.65 -6.00
N ASP A 247 18.03 2.30 -5.85
CA ASP A 247 18.46 1.02 -5.31
C ASP A 247 19.49 1.25 -4.20
N ALA A 248 19.19 0.86 -2.98
CA ALA A 248 20.11 0.98 -1.85
C ALA A 248 20.32 -0.39 -1.19
N GLY A 249 21.59 -0.72 -0.93
CA GLY A 249 21.91 -1.96 -0.21
C GLY A 249 21.36 -1.99 1.22
N ARG A 250 21.18 -0.82 1.86
CA ARG A 250 20.52 -0.69 3.16
C ARG A 250 19.28 0.20 3.09
N ASP A 251 19.34 1.48 3.41
CA ASP A 251 18.14 2.30 3.55
C ASP A 251 17.97 3.30 2.40
N ILE A 252 16.72 3.55 2.00
CA ILE A 252 16.35 4.75 1.22
C ILE A 252 15.68 5.73 2.19
N VAL A 253 16.24 6.92 2.33
CA VAL A 253 15.66 8.01 3.12
C VAL A 253 15.24 9.13 2.18
N GLN A 254 13.94 9.31 2.03
CA GLN A 254 13.33 10.35 1.21
C GLN A 254 12.93 11.54 2.08
N ASN A 255 13.68 12.64 1.99
CA ASN A 255 13.40 13.90 2.68
C ASN A 255 12.86 14.99 1.73
N ALA A 256 12.66 14.67 0.46
CA ALA A 256 12.16 15.59 -0.56
C ALA A 256 11.30 14.86 -1.61
N ALA A 257 10.73 15.60 -2.55
CA ALA A 257 9.86 15.04 -3.58
C ALA A 257 10.64 14.18 -4.59
N ILE A 258 10.07 13.05 -4.99
CA ILE A 258 10.56 12.21 -6.09
C ILE A 258 9.45 12.11 -7.14
N GLY A 259 9.74 12.44 -8.40
CA GLY A 259 8.69 12.54 -9.44
C GLY A 259 9.11 12.06 -10.82
N ALA A 260 8.32 11.15 -11.41
CA ALA A 260 8.34 10.86 -12.85
C ALA A 260 7.21 11.63 -13.56
N ALA A 261 7.56 12.71 -14.27
CA ALA A 261 6.58 13.68 -14.76
C ALA A 261 5.87 13.26 -16.06
N MET A 262 6.54 12.50 -16.92
CA MET A 262 5.95 12.04 -18.17
C MET A 262 4.92 10.93 -17.92
N ALA A 263 3.85 10.98 -18.70
CA ALA A 263 2.76 10.01 -18.60
C ALA A 263 3.27 8.56 -18.72
N ALA A 264 2.69 7.67 -17.89
CA ALA A 264 2.97 6.23 -17.85
C ALA A 264 4.42 5.84 -17.47
N LYS A 265 5.27 6.78 -17.02
CA LYS A 265 6.59 6.46 -16.47
C LYS A 265 6.51 6.07 -15.01
N SER A 266 7.25 5.04 -14.64
CA SER A 266 7.18 4.43 -13.32
C SER A 266 8.26 4.94 -12.37
N VAL A 267 8.02 4.76 -11.08
CA VAL A 267 9.01 5.00 -10.02
C VAL A 267 9.28 3.71 -9.26
N ASP A 268 10.54 3.30 -9.33
CA ASP A 268 11.18 2.09 -8.79
C ASP A 268 11.97 2.27 -7.47
N LEU A 269 11.51 1.91 -6.27
CA LEU A 269 12.33 2.01 -5.04
C LEU A 269 12.63 0.62 -4.46
N LEU A 270 13.93 0.28 -4.34
CA LEU A 270 14.42 -0.97 -3.74
C LEU A 270 15.42 -0.68 -2.61
N ALA A 271 15.14 -1.18 -1.41
CA ALA A 271 16.03 -1.08 -0.26
C ALA A 271 16.22 -2.45 0.40
N GLY A 272 17.48 -2.81 0.72
CA GLY A 272 17.76 -4.03 1.51
C GLY A 272 17.28 -3.93 2.96
N GLY A 273 17.20 -2.71 3.49
CA GLY A 273 16.67 -2.30 4.79
C GLY A 273 15.32 -1.61 4.61
N ASN A 274 15.20 -0.38 5.11
CA ASN A 274 13.95 0.38 5.15
C ASN A 274 13.83 1.38 3.99
N ILE A 275 12.59 1.72 3.65
CA ILE A 275 12.26 2.93 2.88
C ILE A 275 11.53 3.86 3.83
N THR A 276 12.05 5.08 4.02
CA THR A 276 11.46 6.07 4.91
C THR A 276 11.15 7.35 4.15
N MET A 277 9.87 7.68 4.03
CA MET A 277 9.40 9.01 3.62
C MET A 277 9.33 9.91 4.86
N ALA A 278 9.91 11.10 4.76
CA ALA A 278 9.78 12.11 5.81
C ALA A 278 8.46 12.87 5.68
N ASN A 279 7.96 13.38 6.80
CA ASN A 279 6.68 14.10 6.84
C ASN A 279 6.56 15.18 5.76
N GLY A 280 5.46 15.15 5.00
CA GLY A 280 5.16 16.12 3.94
C GLY A 280 5.93 15.91 2.63
N THR A 281 6.63 14.78 2.48
CA THR A 281 7.26 14.41 1.20
C THR A 281 6.26 13.75 0.27
N SER A 282 6.56 13.75 -1.04
CA SER A 282 5.71 13.12 -2.05
C SER A 282 6.50 12.22 -3.01
N LEU A 283 5.92 11.09 -3.35
CA LEU A 283 6.40 10.14 -4.35
C LEU A 283 5.38 10.05 -5.48
N ALA A 284 5.72 10.54 -6.66
CA ALA A 284 4.75 10.78 -7.73
C ALA A 284 5.12 10.13 -9.07
N ALA A 285 4.11 9.57 -9.73
CA ALA A 285 4.15 9.14 -11.11
C ALA A 285 2.89 9.61 -11.85
N ASN A 286 3.05 10.15 -13.05
CA ASN A 286 1.91 10.65 -13.83
C ASN A 286 1.21 9.50 -14.58
N GLY A 287 0.36 8.74 -13.88
CA GLY A 287 -0.36 7.60 -14.49
C GLY A 287 0.52 6.36 -14.74
N GLY A 288 1.79 6.40 -14.32
CA GLY A 288 2.66 5.24 -14.28
C GLY A 288 2.62 4.54 -12.92
N ASN A 289 3.12 3.31 -12.87
CA ASN A 289 3.11 2.53 -11.64
C ASN A 289 4.23 2.95 -10.68
N ILE A 290 4.00 2.82 -9.38
CA ILE A 290 4.99 3.04 -8.33
C ILE A 290 5.19 1.72 -7.59
N LEU A 291 6.43 1.29 -7.41
CA LEU A 291 6.77 0.07 -6.67
C LEU A 291 7.80 0.40 -5.58
N LEU A 292 7.49 0.03 -4.35
CA LEU A 292 8.40 0.12 -3.20
C LEU A 292 8.64 -1.29 -2.66
N GLN A 293 9.90 -1.67 -2.54
CA GLN A 293 10.30 -2.93 -1.94
C GLN A 293 11.41 -2.71 -0.90
N ALA A 294 11.09 -3.02 0.34
CA ALA A 294 12.00 -2.95 1.48
C ALA A 294 12.21 -4.35 2.09
N GLY A 295 13.43 -4.63 2.53
CA GLY A 295 13.69 -5.77 3.42
C GLY A 295 13.06 -5.55 4.80
N GLY A 296 13.10 -4.31 5.31
CA GLY A 296 12.53 -3.86 6.58
C GLY A 296 11.18 -3.18 6.42
N ASN A 297 10.99 -2.05 7.11
CA ASN A 297 9.76 -1.27 7.08
C ASN A 297 9.69 -0.36 5.85
N VAL A 298 8.46 -0.03 5.46
CA VAL A 298 8.17 1.09 4.56
C VAL A 298 7.35 2.11 5.34
N THR A 299 7.90 3.29 5.61
CA THR A 299 7.16 4.42 6.13
C THR A 299 6.71 5.28 4.96
N VAL A 300 5.39 5.47 4.84
CA VAL A 300 4.75 6.17 3.72
C VAL A 300 4.23 7.53 4.16
N GLU A 301 4.13 8.40 3.16
CA GLU A 301 3.46 9.70 3.19
C GLU A 301 2.68 9.76 1.85
N LEU A 302 2.53 10.94 1.23
CA LEU A 302 1.85 11.04 -0.06
C LEU A 302 2.55 10.27 -1.21
N ILE A 303 1.94 9.16 -1.62
CA ILE A 303 2.26 8.39 -2.83
C ILE A 303 1.12 8.56 -3.84
N THR A 304 1.42 9.14 -5.00
CA THR A 304 0.41 9.34 -6.06
C THR A 304 0.86 8.79 -7.41
N ALA A 305 0.15 7.75 -7.87
CA ALA A 305 0.34 7.17 -9.21
C ALA A 305 -0.65 7.72 -10.24
N GLY A 306 -1.58 8.60 -9.84
CA GLY A 306 -2.71 9.02 -10.65
C GLY A 306 -3.53 7.81 -11.13
N GLY A 307 -3.64 7.62 -12.44
CA GLY A 307 -4.29 6.44 -13.03
C GLY A 307 -3.48 5.14 -12.98
N GLY A 308 -2.25 5.16 -12.47
CA GLY A 308 -1.38 4.00 -12.30
C GLY A 308 -1.71 3.18 -11.04
N SER A 309 -0.93 2.13 -10.80
CA SER A 309 -1.04 1.27 -9.62
C SER A 309 0.17 1.44 -8.68
N VAL A 310 -0.06 1.24 -7.39
CA VAL A 310 0.97 1.30 -6.35
C VAL A 310 1.16 -0.09 -5.73
N GLY A 311 2.41 -0.55 -5.65
CA GLY A 311 2.78 -1.80 -5.00
C GLY A 311 3.77 -1.52 -3.88
N ILE A 312 3.51 -2.01 -2.66
CA ILE A 312 4.39 -1.83 -1.51
C ILE A 312 4.64 -3.18 -0.85
N THR A 313 5.91 -3.55 -0.71
CA THR A 313 6.35 -4.78 -0.06
C THR A 313 7.35 -4.51 1.05
N ALA A 314 7.00 -4.83 2.29
CA ALA A 314 7.86 -4.85 3.47
C ALA A 314 8.13 -6.31 3.87
N THR A 315 9.27 -6.86 3.41
CA THR A 315 9.52 -8.31 3.43
C THR A 315 9.64 -8.89 4.83
N LEU A 316 10.24 -8.15 5.77
CA LEU A 316 10.37 -8.52 7.18
C LEU A 316 9.73 -7.50 8.12
N GLY A 317 9.26 -6.37 7.59
CA GLY A 317 8.73 -5.25 8.35
C GLY A 317 7.23 -5.01 8.19
N GLY A 318 6.81 -3.82 8.60
CA GLY A 318 5.48 -3.26 8.40
C GLY A 318 5.45 -2.16 7.35
N ILE A 319 4.24 -1.85 6.87
CA ILE A 319 3.95 -0.63 6.13
C ILE A 319 3.29 0.33 7.11
N ILE A 320 3.92 1.48 7.32
CA ILE A 320 3.65 2.39 8.42
C ILE A 320 3.23 3.74 7.82
N ASP A 321 2.08 4.25 8.26
CA ASP A 321 1.72 5.65 8.09
C ASP A 321 2.75 6.54 8.82
N GLY A 322 3.39 7.44 8.08
CA GLY A 322 4.42 8.37 8.55
C GLY A 322 3.90 9.54 9.37
N ASP A 323 2.59 9.78 9.35
CA ASP A 323 1.98 10.86 10.10
C ASP A 323 1.93 10.62 11.60
N ALA A 324 1.76 11.73 12.33
CA ALA A 324 1.72 11.68 13.79
C ALA A 324 0.36 11.19 14.28
N ALA A 325 0.34 10.04 14.93
CA ALA A 325 -0.85 9.52 15.59
C ALA A 325 -1.42 10.49 16.68
N PRO A 326 -2.76 10.49 16.91
CA PRO A 326 -3.78 9.68 16.25
C PRO A 326 -4.09 10.15 14.82
N ALA A 327 -4.52 9.19 13.98
CA ALA A 327 -4.82 9.33 12.55
C ALA A 327 -5.35 10.71 12.14
N GLU A 328 -4.72 11.27 11.12
CA GLU A 328 -5.12 12.51 10.49
C GLU A 328 -6.03 12.20 9.26
N THR A 329 -6.25 13.11 8.32
CA THR A 329 -7.20 12.89 7.20
C THR A 329 -6.59 13.10 5.81
N GLU A 330 -5.29 13.36 5.77
CA GLU A 330 -4.49 13.37 4.56
C GLU A 330 -4.53 11.97 3.95
N ILE A 331 -4.43 11.93 2.62
CA ILE A 331 -4.45 10.66 1.92
C ILE A 331 -3.01 10.26 1.66
N ASP A 332 -2.58 9.16 2.28
CA ASP A 332 -1.27 8.57 2.02
C ASP A 332 -1.14 8.10 0.58
N ILE A 333 -2.13 7.34 0.07
CA ILE A 333 -1.98 6.64 -1.21
C ILE A 333 -3.13 6.93 -2.16
N VAL A 334 -2.80 7.51 -3.32
CA VAL A 334 -3.73 7.77 -4.43
C VAL A 334 -3.33 6.98 -5.67
N ALA A 335 -4.16 6.02 -6.08
CA ALA A 335 -3.88 5.14 -7.22
C ALA A 335 -5.15 4.50 -7.81
N SER A 336 -5.10 3.97 -9.03
CA SER A 336 -6.18 3.14 -9.55
C SER A 336 -6.27 1.78 -8.85
N SER A 337 -5.13 1.22 -8.45
CA SER A 337 -5.08 -0.08 -7.75
C SER A 337 -3.90 -0.14 -6.79
N LEU A 338 -4.08 -0.86 -5.70
CA LEU A 338 -3.12 -0.95 -4.59
C LEU A 338 -2.84 -2.40 -4.22
N GLN A 339 -1.55 -2.75 -4.16
CA GLN A 339 -1.06 -4.05 -3.70
C GLN A 339 -0.16 -3.83 -2.49
N LEU A 340 -0.57 -4.36 -1.32
CA LEU A 340 0.20 -4.25 -0.08
C LEU A 340 0.62 -5.63 0.42
N SER A 341 1.88 -5.75 0.83
CA SER A 341 2.41 -6.97 1.45
C SER A 341 3.37 -6.62 2.58
N ALA A 342 3.03 -6.99 3.81
CA ALA A 342 3.88 -6.79 4.97
C ALA A 342 3.98 -8.05 5.82
N ALA A 343 5.17 -8.31 6.37
CA ALA A 343 5.35 -9.44 7.29
C ALA A 343 4.80 -9.16 8.69
N ILE A 344 4.74 -7.90 9.12
CA ILE A 344 4.25 -7.50 10.44
C ILE A 344 2.84 -6.94 10.35
N GLY A 345 2.69 -5.69 9.90
CA GLY A 345 1.44 -4.93 9.93
C GLY A 345 1.37 -3.95 8.77
N ILE A 346 0.16 -3.51 8.44
CA ILE A 346 -0.12 -2.46 7.46
C ILE A 346 -1.02 -1.44 8.16
N GLY A 347 -0.49 -0.24 8.39
CA GLY A 347 -1.08 0.69 9.34
C GLY A 347 -1.11 0.10 10.76
N SER A 348 -1.87 0.73 11.63
CA SER A 348 -2.13 0.32 13.01
C SER A 348 -3.50 0.79 13.48
N GLY A 349 -4.02 0.21 14.56
CA GLY A 349 -5.30 0.66 15.11
C GLY A 349 -5.30 2.12 15.62
N ALA A 350 -4.13 2.72 15.83
CA ALA A 350 -3.99 4.13 16.24
C ALA A 350 -3.70 5.08 15.06
N ASN A 351 -3.21 4.55 13.94
CA ASN A 351 -2.78 5.25 12.73
C ASN A 351 -3.05 4.32 11.56
N ALA A 352 -4.25 4.40 10.99
CA ALA A 352 -4.58 3.60 9.80
C ALA A 352 -3.79 4.14 8.60
N LEU A 353 -3.83 3.45 7.47
CA LEU A 353 -3.41 4.07 6.21
C LEU A 353 -4.63 4.66 5.51
N GLU A 354 -4.52 5.91 5.09
CA GLU A 354 -5.53 6.63 4.35
C GLU A 354 -5.31 6.45 2.84
N THR A 355 -6.36 6.06 2.13
CA THR A 355 -6.26 5.63 0.73
C THR A 355 -7.37 6.24 -0.13
N THR A 356 -7.05 6.45 -1.41
CA THR A 356 -8.01 6.72 -2.50
C THR A 356 -7.71 5.78 -3.66
N VAL A 357 -8.29 4.58 -3.63
CA VAL A 357 -8.04 3.52 -4.62
C VAL A 357 -9.28 2.73 -5.04
N GLY A 358 -9.34 2.37 -6.33
CA GLY A 358 -10.48 1.60 -6.86
C GLY A 358 -10.43 0.11 -6.57
N THR A 359 -9.24 -0.48 -6.46
CA THR A 359 -9.07 -1.92 -6.17
C THR A 359 -7.88 -2.17 -5.24
N LEU A 360 -8.11 -2.98 -4.21
CA LEU A 360 -7.12 -3.33 -3.19
C LEU A 360 -6.90 -4.84 -3.12
N SER A 361 -5.63 -5.23 -3.04
CA SER A 361 -5.18 -6.52 -2.52
C SER A 361 -4.19 -6.26 -1.39
N ALA A 362 -4.30 -7.00 -0.28
CA ALA A 362 -3.46 -6.78 0.90
C ALA A 362 -3.16 -8.09 1.65
N GLN A 363 -1.90 -8.24 2.06
CA GLN A 363 -1.47 -9.32 2.93
C GLN A 363 -0.63 -8.79 4.08
N THR A 364 -0.95 -9.22 5.29
CA THR A 364 -0.30 -8.76 6.53
C THR A 364 0.03 -9.93 7.47
N GLY A 365 0.84 -9.67 8.49
CA GLY A 365 1.14 -10.59 9.58
C GLY A 365 0.32 -10.32 10.85
N ALA A 366 0.98 -10.47 12.00
CA ALA A 366 0.37 -10.38 13.32
C ALA A 366 -0.01 -8.95 13.74
N GLY A 367 0.59 -7.94 13.11
CA GLY A 367 0.28 -6.52 13.31
C GLY A 367 -1.06 -6.10 12.72
N GLY A 368 -1.64 -6.87 11.78
CA GLY A 368 -2.95 -6.59 11.20
C GLY A 368 -2.91 -5.61 10.02
N LEU A 369 -4.09 -5.25 9.54
CA LEU A 369 -4.34 -4.35 8.42
C LEU A 369 -5.36 -3.31 8.88
N PHE A 370 -5.02 -2.04 8.79
CA PHE A 370 -5.88 -0.94 9.18
C PHE A 370 -5.89 0.10 8.07
N LEU A 371 -6.95 0.13 7.27
CA LEU A 371 -7.12 1.07 6.17
C LEU A 371 -8.42 1.86 6.30
N ILE A 372 -8.32 3.14 5.98
CA ILE A 372 -9.44 4.04 5.73
C ILE A 372 -9.38 4.43 4.25
N GLU A 373 -10.41 4.05 3.51
CA GLU A 373 -10.56 4.38 2.10
C GLU A 373 -11.56 5.55 1.98
N SER A 374 -11.15 6.58 1.27
CA SER A 374 -11.92 7.80 1.05
C SER A 374 -13.21 7.57 0.25
N ASP A 375 -13.20 6.64 -0.71
CA ASP A 375 -14.29 6.36 -1.63
C ASP A 375 -14.68 4.88 -1.71
N GLY A 376 -15.35 4.49 -2.79
CA GLY A 376 -15.84 3.13 -2.96
C GLY A 376 -14.72 2.18 -3.37
N LEU A 377 -14.69 0.99 -2.78
CA LEU A 377 -13.56 0.08 -2.90
C LEU A 377 -13.96 -1.31 -3.37
N THR A 378 -13.14 -1.90 -4.23
CA THR A 378 -13.18 -3.34 -4.52
C THR A 378 -11.99 -4.06 -3.88
N VAL A 379 -12.26 -5.02 -3.00
CA VAL A 379 -11.24 -6.01 -2.59
C VAL A 379 -11.14 -7.05 -3.71
N GLY A 380 -10.01 -7.06 -4.43
CA GLY A 380 -9.85 -7.76 -5.70
C GLY A 380 -8.39 -8.14 -5.98
N ALA A 381 -8.12 -8.69 -7.17
CA ALA A 381 -6.78 -9.08 -7.55
C ALA A 381 -6.03 -7.90 -8.17
N VAL A 382 -4.78 -7.67 -7.75
CA VAL A 382 -3.95 -6.57 -8.23
C VAL A 382 -2.58 -7.11 -8.66
N THR A 383 -2.06 -6.57 -9.76
CA THR A 383 -0.69 -6.80 -10.21
C THR A 383 -0.06 -5.44 -10.50
N VAL A 384 1.12 -5.19 -9.93
CA VAL A 384 1.85 -3.94 -10.15
C VAL A 384 3.21 -4.25 -10.77
N GLN A 385 3.49 -3.63 -11.92
CA GLN A 385 4.78 -3.74 -12.59
C GLN A 385 5.32 -2.35 -12.85
N ALA A 386 6.54 -2.07 -12.40
CA ALA A 386 7.28 -0.86 -12.74
C ALA A 386 8.35 -1.19 -13.77
N ASN A 387 8.95 -0.18 -14.40
CA ASN A 387 10.15 -0.34 -15.20
C ASN A 387 11.38 0.01 -14.36
N ARG A 388 12.17 -1.01 -14.02
CA ARG A 388 13.46 -0.86 -13.36
C ARG A 388 14.50 -0.42 -14.38
N VAL A 389 15.20 0.67 -14.11
CA VAL A 389 16.32 1.16 -14.91
C VAL A 389 17.58 0.39 -14.51
N GLY A 390 18.27 -0.19 -15.48
CA GLY A 390 19.56 -0.86 -15.30
C GLY A 390 20.74 0.12 -15.39
N ALA A 391 21.94 -0.37 -15.09
CA ALA A 391 23.18 0.41 -15.18
C ALA A 391 23.43 0.94 -16.61
N ASP A 392 22.96 0.24 -17.64
CA ASP A 392 23.02 0.70 -19.04
C ASP A 392 21.98 1.80 -19.37
N GLY A 393 21.19 2.25 -18.40
CA GLY A 393 20.12 3.23 -18.58
C GLY A 393 18.88 2.68 -19.30
N ALA A 394 18.86 1.40 -19.67
CA ALA A 394 17.69 0.74 -20.24
C ALA A 394 16.69 0.39 -19.14
N ALA A 395 15.41 0.36 -19.48
CA ALA A 395 14.35 0.04 -18.52
C ALA A 395 13.73 -1.32 -18.83
N THR A 396 13.65 -2.18 -17.82
CA THR A 396 13.05 -3.52 -17.90
C THR A 396 11.89 -3.63 -16.92
N ALA A 397 10.78 -4.22 -17.36
CA ALA A 397 9.62 -4.43 -16.48
C ALA A 397 9.96 -5.36 -15.31
N THR A 398 9.54 -4.99 -14.10
CA THR A 398 9.59 -5.88 -12.94
C THR A 398 8.57 -7.00 -13.10
N LEU A 399 8.92 -8.20 -12.64
CA LEU A 399 8.04 -9.36 -12.68
C LEU A 399 7.45 -9.62 -11.29
N ASN A 400 6.30 -9.03 -11.02
CA ASN A 400 5.57 -9.23 -9.78
C ASN A 400 4.36 -10.12 -10.06
N ALA A 401 4.15 -11.13 -9.21
CA ALA A 401 2.97 -11.98 -9.29
C ALA A 401 1.71 -11.18 -8.91
N ALA A 402 0.59 -11.54 -9.52
CA ALA A 402 -0.72 -11.06 -9.09
C ALA A 402 -0.96 -11.47 -7.62
N GLN A 403 -1.35 -10.50 -6.80
CA GLN A 403 -1.85 -10.75 -5.45
C GLN A 403 -3.39 -10.76 -5.52
N ALA A 404 -4.00 -11.80 -4.98
CA ALA A 404 -5.45 -11.96 -4.94
C ALA A 404 -5.95 -12.29 -3.52
N ASN A 405 -5.31 -11.68 -2.53
CA ASN A 405 -5.51 -11.98 -1.11
C ASN A 405 -5.94 -10.72 -0.37
N PHE A 406 -6.84 -10.88 0.60
CA PHE A 406 -7.07 -9.90 1.64
C PHE A 406 -6.98 -10.63 3.00
N SER A 407 -5.76 -10.77 3.52
CA SER A 407 -5.51 -11.75 4.59
C SER A 407 -4.48 -11.33 5.63
N SER A 408 -4.73 -11.71 6.89
CA SER A 408 -3.70 -11.80 7.91
C SER A 408 -3.24 -13.25 8.05
N LEU A 409 -1.95 -13.50 7.85
CA LEU A 409 -1.37 -14.84 7.93
C LEU A 409 -1.10 -15.29 9.37
N ALA A 410 -1.08 -14.37 10.35
CA ALA A 410 -0.55 -14.63 11.69
C ALA A 410 -1.37 -14.02 12.83
N GLY A 411 -2.70 -13.90 12.71
CA GLY A 411 -3.53 -13.47 13.85
C GLY A 411 -3.83 -11.98 13.95
N GLY A 412 -3.39 -11.17 13.00
CA GLY A 412 -3.67 -9.73 12.98
C GLY A 412 -5.12 -9.42 12.58
N SER A 413 -5.71 -8.39 13.18
CA SER A 413 -7.03 -7.91 12.79
C SER A 413 -7.02 -7.30 11.39
N LEU A 414 -8.14 -7.41 10.68
CA LEU A 414 -8.37 -6.78 9.39
C LEU A 414 -9.47 -5.73 9.55
N VAL A 415 -9.11 -4.46 9.43
CA VAL A 415 -10.03 -3.34 9.49
C VAL A 415 -9.98 -2.60 8.17
N LEU A 416 -11.13 -2.51 7.51
CA LEU A 416 -11.33 -1.76 6.29
C LEU A 416 -12.59 -0.92 6.40
N VAL A 417 -12.44 0.39 6.26
CA VAL A 417 -13.52 1.35 6.33
C VAL A 417 -13.53 2.16 5.04
N THR A 418 -14.62 2.11 4.26
CA THR A 418 -14.87 3.11 3.22
C THR A 418 -15.68 4.27 3.81
N ASN A 419 -15.22 5.49 3.62
CA ASN A 419 -15.90 6.71 4.07
C ASN A 419 -17.07 7.03 3.14
N THR A 420 -16.82 7.00 1.83
CA THR A 420 -17.85 7.15 0.81
C THR A 420 -17.98 5.93 -0.09
N GLY A 421 -19.05 5.82 -0.86
CA GLY A 421 -19.22 4.71 -1.82
C GLY A 421 -19.41 3.33 -1.21
N ASP A 422 -19.51 2.34 -2.10
CA ASP A 422 -19.77 0.93 -1.77
C ASP A 422 -18.46 0.17 -1.51
N LEU A 423 -18.53 -0.87 -0.67
CA LEU A 423 -17.45 -1.85 -0.49
C LEU A 423 -17.83 -3.18 -1.13
N LEU A 424 -17.06 -3.60 -2.13
CA LEU A 424 -17.25 -4.83 -2.89
C LEU A 424 -16.15 -5.85 -2.56
N VAL A 425 -16.54 -7.00 -2.00
CA VAL A 425 -15.60 -8.06 -1.61
C VAL A 425 -15.60 -9.17 -2.66
N ASN A 426 -14.70 -9.06 -3.65
CA ASN A 426 -14.54 -9.99 -4.76
C ASN A 426 -13.40 -11.00 -4.58
N ASN A 427 -12.63 -10.89 -3.50
CA ASN A 427 -11.61 -11.85 -3.10
C ASN A 427 -11.77 -12.21 -1.62
N ILE A 428 -11.32 -13.43 -1.29
CA ILE A 428 -11.41 -13.99 0.06
C ILE A 428 -10.79 -13.03 1.09
N VAL A 429 -11.56 -12.79 2.15
CA VAL A 429 -11.11 -12.07 3.35
C VAL A 429 -10.82 -13.09 4.45
N SER A 430 -9.59 -13.16 4.96
CA SER A 430 -9.22 -14.15 5.96
C SER A 430 -8.29 -13.63 7.05
N ALA A 431 -8.77 -13.61 8.29
CA ALA A 431 -7.96 -13.35 9.48
C ALA A 431 -7.66 -14.68 10.19
N ASN A 432 -6.55 -15.32 9.83
CA ASN A 432 -6.13 -16.57 10.46
C ASN A 432 -5.88 -16.36 11.97
N GLY A 433 -5.98 -17.40 12.79
CA GLY A 433 -5.72 -17.28 14.23
C GLY A 433 -6.76 -16.41 14.94
N GLY A 434 -6.33 -15.49 15.80
CA GLY A 434 -7.20 -14.66 16.65
C GLY A 434 -7.66 -13.33 16.06
N GLY A 435 -7.37 -13.04 14.78
CA GLY A 435 -7.63 -11.72 14.19
C GLY A 435 -9.12 -11.41 14.03
N ASN A 436 -9.52 -10.21 14.45
CA ASN A 436 -10.89 -9.70 14.24
C ASN A 436 -11.04 -9.14 12.83
N ILE A 437 -12.26 -9.09 12.29
CA ILE A 437 -12.56 -8.50 10.99
C ILE A 437 -13.60 -7.40 11.14
N LEU A 438 -13.30 -6.18 10.68
CA LEU A 438 -14.26 -5.11 10.45
C LEU A 438 -14.25 -4.75 8.97
N LEU A 439 -15.39 -4.92 8.31
CA LEU A 439 -15.66 -4.33 7.00
C LEU A 439 -16.81 -3.33 7.14
N ARG A 440 -16.53 -2.06 6.84
CA ARG A 440 -17.52 -0.99 7.00
C ARG A 440 -17.65 -0.12 5.76
N ALA A 441 -18.86 -0.04 5.22
CA ALA A 441 -19.24 0.97 4.22
C ALA A 441 -20.05 2.09 4.89
N SER A 442 -19.40 3.23 5.17
CA SER A 442 -19.97 4.27 6.05
C SER A 442 -21.13 5.04 5.44
N THR A 443 -21.24 5.06 4.11
CA THR A 443 -22.36 5.70 3.40
C THR A 443 -22.97 4.84 2.28
N GLY A 444 -22.26 3.81 1.81
CA GLY A 444 -22.73 2.91 0.76
C GLY A 444 -23.16 1.52 1.25
N ALA A 445 -23.22 0.60 0.30
CA ALA A 445 -23.54 -0.80 0.48
C ALA A 445 -22.28 -1.65 0.68
N LEU A 446 -22.47 -2.83 1.26
CA LEU A 446 -21.46 -3.88 1.35
C LEU A 446 -21.93 -5.11 0.57
N ALA A 447 -21.18 -5.50 -0.45
CA ALA A 447 -21.47 -6.69 -1.26
C ALA A 447 -20.40 -7.76 -1.06
N LEU A 448 -20.79 -8.93 -0.58
CA LEU A 448 -19.92 -10.06 -0.24
C LEU A 448 -20.06 -11.15 -1.30
N ASN A 449 -19.19 -11.12 -2.31
CA ASN A 449 -19.19 -12.12 -3.37
C ASN A 449 -18.27 -13.32 -3.07
N THR A 450 -17.43 -13.21 -2.04
CA THR A 450 -16.47 -14.24 -1.64
C THR A 450 -16.43 -14.39 -0.12
N ALA A 451 -15.89 -15.52 0.33
CA ALA A 451 -15.96 -15.92 1.73
C ALA A 451 -15.16 -14.98 2.66
N ILE A 452 -15.71 -14.76 3.85
CA ILE A 452 -15.06 -14.08 4.96
C ILE A 452 -14.82 -15.09 6.08
N SER A 453 -13.58 -15.18 6.56
CA SER A 453 -13.22 -16.13 7.61
C SER A 453 -12.34 -15.51 8.69
N SER A 454 -12.63 -15.82 9.95
CA SER A 454 -11.71 -15.63 11.07
C SER A 454 -11.49 -16.97 11.77
N GLY A 455 -10.31 -17.17 12.37
CA GLY A 455 -10.03 -18.35 13.18
C GLY A 455 -10.86 -18.33 14.47
N THR A 456 -10.50 -17.49 15.44
CA THR A 456 -11.20 -17.35 16.72
C THR A 456 -11.67 -15.91 16.99
N GLY A 457 -11.37 -14.97 16.11
CA GLY A 457 -11.77 -13.56 16.23
C GLY A 457 -13.23 -13.33 15.82
N SER A 458 -13.73 -12.14 16.16
CA SER A 458 -15.08 -11.70 15.81
C SER A 458 -15.12 -11.04 14.44
N ILE A 459 -16.27 -11.11 13.78
CA ILE A 459 -16.52 -10.51 12.47
C ILE A 459 -17.62 -9.47 12.62
N SER A 460 -17.38 -8.25 12.14
CA SER A 460 -18.36 -7.16 12.09
C SER A 460 -18.45 -6.59 10.69
N LEU A 461 -19.67 -6.62 10.15
CA LEU A 461 -19.99 -6.15 8.81
C LEU A 461 -21.03 -5.06 8.95
N VAL A 462 -20.67 -3.83 8.57
CA VAL A 462 -21.52 -2.66 8.77
C VAL A 462 -21.68 -1.92 7.45
N ALA A 463 -22.91 -1.64 7.05
CA ALA A 463 -23.17 -0.82 5.88
C ALA A 463 -24.28 0.19 6.17
N GLN A 464 -24.19 1.36 5.54
CA GLN A 464 -25.24 2.36 5.68
C GLN A 464 -26.50 1.96 4.90
N THR A 465 -26.36 1.52 3.65
CA THR A 465 -27.51 1.28 2.76
C THR A 465 -27.97 -0.17 2.77
N ALA A 466 -27.14 -1.11 2.34
CA ALA A 466 -27.51 -2.52 2.27
C ALA A 466 -26.32 -3.44 2.44
N ILE A 467 -26.57 -4.68 2.87
CA ILE A 467 -25.59 -5.76 2.85
C ILE A 467 -26.12 -6.88 1.95
N GLY A 468 -25.41 -7.19 0.87
CA GLY A 468 -25.67 -8.35 0.02
C GLY A 468 -24.68 -9.46 0.33
N GLN A 469 -25.15 -10.58 0.87
CA GLN A 469 -24.32 -11.74 1.23
C GLN A 469 -24.54 -12.87 0.24
N LYS A 470 -23.54 -13.11 -0.62
CA LYS A 470 -23.54 -14.19 -1.62
C LYS A 470 -22.55 -15.31 -1.31
N ALA A 471 -21.85 -15.19 -0.18
CA ALA A 471 -20.80 -16.09 0.23
C ALA A 471 -20.82 -16.32 1.74
N ALA A 472 -20.08 -17.34 2.17
CA ALA A 472 -20.05 -17.75 3.57
C ALA A 472 -19.31 -16.75 4.46
N ILE A 473 -19.79 -16.60 5.70
CA ILE A 473 -19.10 -15.90 6.78
C ILE A 473 -18.81 -16.93 7.88
N THR A 474 -17.58 -17.04 8.35
CA THR A 474 -17.22 -18.07 9.34
C THR A 474 -16.27 -17.54 10.41
N THR A 475 -16.59 -17.80 11.67
CA THR A 475 -15.62 -17.79 12.77
C THR A 475 -15.58 -19.18 13.41
N ALA A 476 -14.41 -19.81 13.40
CA ALA A 476 -14.23 -21.21 13.78
C ALA A 476 -14.09 -21.44 15.30
N GLY A 477 -13.98 -20.37 16.10
CA GLY A 477 -13.80 -20.41 17.55
C GLY A 477 -14.96 -19.78 18.34
N GLY A 478 -14.61 -19.07 19.42
CA GLY A 478 -15.56 -18.36 20.28
C GLY A 478 -15.94 -16.95 19.82
N GLY A 479 -15.43 -16.49 18.67
CA GLY A 479 -15.78 -15.21 18.09
C GLY A 479 -17.27 -15.12 17.74
N SER A 480 -17.83 -13.91 17.78
CA SER A 480 -19.21 -13.64 17.38
C SER A 480 -19.28 -12.95 16.02
N ILE A 481 -20.44 -12.99 15.38
CA ILE A 481 -20.69 -12.31 14.10
C ILE A 481 -21.78 -11.25 14.26
N ASP A 482 -21.48 -10.01 13.90
CA ASP A 482 -22.43 -8.87 13.86
C ASP A 482 -22.57 -8.35 12.43
N VAL A 483 -23.76 -8.44 11.86
CA VAL A 483 -24.09 -7.93 10.52
C VAL A 483 -25.16 -6.86 10.65
N HIS A 484 -24.84 -5.63 10.25
CA HIS A 484 -25.68 -4.47 10.50
C HIS A 484 -25.82 -3.55 9.28
N ALA A 485 -27.04 -3.47 8.74
CA ALA A 485 -27.43 -2.49 7.73
C ALA A 485 -28.21 -1.35 8.39
N THR A 486 -27.59 -0.18 8.52
CA THR A 486 -28.09 0.93 9.37
C THR A 486 -29.38 1.57 8.85
N ALA A 487 -29.54 1.71 7.52
CA ALA A 487 -30.69 2.38 6.91
C ALA A 487 -31.41 1.57 5.82
N GLY A 488 -30.94 0.37 5.48
CA GLY A 488 -31.67 -0.51 4.56
C GLY A 488 -31.59 -1.98 4.92
N GLY A 489 -31.55 -2.82 3.90
CA GLY A 489 -31.79 -4.27 4.03
C GLY A 489 -30.52 -5.11 4.11
N ILE A 490 -30.68 -6.33 4.59
CA ILE A 490 -29.70 -7.40 4.45
C ILE A 490 -30.32 -8.46 3.54
N ALA A 491 -29.63 -8.81 2.46
CA ALA A 491 -30.07 -9.84 1.54
C ALA A 491 -29.04 -10.96 1.46
N MET A 492 -29.38 -12.13 2.00
CA MET A 492 -28.64 -13.37 1.79
C MET A 492 -29.17 -14.08 0.54
N ASP A 493 -28.27 -14.61 -0.29
CA ASP A 493 -28.64 -15.54 -1.36
C ASP A 493 -28.98 -16.92 -0.75
N ASP A 494 -29.91 -17.64 -1.39
CA ASP A 494 -30.33 -18.99 -1.01
C ASP A 494 -29.12 -19.94 -0.85
N GLY A 495 -29.09 -20.68 0.26
CA GLY A 495 -28.01 -21.60 0.63
C GLY A 495 -26.69 -20.94 1.10
N THR A 496 -26.63 -19.60 1.21
CA THR A 496 -25.47 -18.95 1.84
C THR A 496 -25.49 -19.13 3.36
N VAL A 497 -24.32 -19.41 3.95
CA VAL A 497 -24.22 -19.78 5.37
C VAL A 497 -23.38 -18.80 6.16
N THR A 498 -23.87 -18.41 7.33
CA THR A 498 -23.09 -17.74 8.37
C THR A 498 -22.90 -18.67 9.56
N THR A 499 -21.65 -18.91 9.94
CA THR A 499 -21.29 -19.86 11.02
C THR A 499 -20.43 -19.21 12.09
N ALA A 500 -20.89 -19.24 13.34
CA ALA A 500 -20.09 -18.91 14.51
C ALA A 500 -20.08 -20.10 15.46
N VAL A 501 -18.96 -20.83 15.55
CA VAL A 501 -18.95 -22.15 16.23
C VAL A 501 -19.38 -22.04 17.70
N GLY A 502 -18.80 -21.12 18.46
CA GLY A 502 -19.14 -20.92 19.88
C GLY A 502 -19.75 -19.56 20.24
N GLY A 503 -19.67 -18.56 19.35
CA GLY A 503 -20.14 -17.20 19.62
C GLY A 503 -21.51 -16.90 19.01
N ASN A 504 -22.15 -15.84 19.50
CA ASN A 504 -23.48 -15.44 19.03
C ASN A 504 -23.44 -14.86 17.60
N ILE A 505 -24.58 -14.92 16.92
CA ILE A 505 -24.79 -14.28 15.61
C ILE A 505 -25.88 -13.21 15.76
N ARG A 506 -25.64 -12.03 15.21
CA ARG A 506 -26.60 -10.92 15.21
C ARG A 506 -26.75 -10.34 13.81
N TYR A 507 -27.99 -10.28 13.32
CA TYR A 507 -28.34 -9.66 12.04
C TYR A 507 -29.38 -8.57 12.30
N VAL A 508 -29.02 -7.32 11.99
CA VAL A 508 -29.93 -6.18 12.16
C VAL A 508 -29.99 -5.30 10.92
N ALA A 509 -31.15 -5.25 10.29
CA ALA A 509 -31.49 -4.39 9.17
C ALA A 509 -32.51 -3.32 9.59
N ALA A 510 -32.48 -2.15 8.95
CA ALA A 510 -33.54 -1.16 9.11
C ALA A 510 -34.77 -1.48 8.23
N SER A 511 -34.55 -2.18 7.11
CA SER A 511 -35.59 -2.65 6.19
C SER A 511 -35.68 -4.18 6.24
N THR A 512 -35.80 -4.84 5.09
CA THR A 512 -35.98 -6.30 4.98
C THR A 512 -34.69 -7.05 5.31
N LEU A 513 -34.84 -8.21 5.97
CA LEU A 513 -33.80 -9.23 6.11
C LEU A 513 -34.26 -10.48 5.35
N THR A 514 -33.60 -10.82 4.24
CA THR A 514 -33.77 -12.14 3.60
C THR A 514 -32.67 -13.07 4.11
N LEU A 515 -33.06 -14.22 4.65
CA LEU A 515 -32.18 -15.17 5.32
C LEU A 515 -31.85 -16.36 4.41
N GLY A 516 -30.57 -16.71 4.34
CA GLY A 516 -30.15 -18.09 4.05
C GLY A 516 -30.01 -18.83 5.38
N ALA A 517 -28.86 -19.45 5.63
CA ALA A 517 -28.62 -20.21 6.86
C ALA A 517 -27.72 -19.49 7.88
N LEU A 518 -28.12 -19.52 9.15
CA LEU A 518 -27.33 -19.09 10.31
C LEU A 518 -27.11 -20.29 11.25
N SER A 519 -25.86 -20.58 11.59
CA SER A 519 -25.51 -21.72 12.46
C SER A 519 -24.54 -21.33 13.57
N THR A 520 -24.92 -21.60 14.83
CA THR A 520 -24.07 -21.33 15.99
C THR A 520 -24.34 -22.27 17.15
N GLY A 521 -23.32 -22.53 17.98
CA GLY A 521 -23.51 -23.13 19.31
C GLY A 521 -24.07 -22.15 20.35
N GLY A 522 -24.00 -20.85 20.09
CA GLY A 522 -24.55 -19.77 20.91
C GLY A 522 -25.99 -19.40 20.53
N SER A 523 -26.32 -18.12 20.65
CA SER A 523 -27.65 -17.58 20.34
C SER A 523 -27.65 -16.73 19.07
N VAL A 524 -28.82 -16.65 18.44
CA VAL A 524 -29.09 -15.80 17.27
C VAL A 524 -30.06 -14.69 17.64
N SER A 525 -29.76 -13.44 17.25
CA SER A 525 -30.67 -12.31 17.35
C SER A 525 -30.91 -11.68 15.98
N LEU A 526 -32.19 -11.61 15.59
CA LEU A 526 -32.64 -11.05 14.32
C LEU A 526 -33.48 -9.80 14.57
N GLY A 527 -33.20 -8.74 13.83
CA GLY A 527 -33.95 -7.48 13.88
C GLY A 527 -34.12 -6.87 12.49
N ALA A 528 -35.35 -6.62 12.05
CA ALA A 528 -35.63 -6.04 10.74
C ALA A 528 -36.99 -5.34 10.70
N SER A 529 -37.35 -4.67 9.60
CA SER A 529 -38.77 -4.32 9.36
C SER A 529 -39.60 -5.58 9.09
N SER A 530 -39.03 -6.51 8.33
CA SER A 530 -39.58 -7.82 8.02
C SER A 530 -38.47 -8.81 7.71
N ILE A 531 -38.72 -10.09 7.99
CA ILE A 531 -37.76 -11.19 7.88
C ILE A 531 -38.39 -12.27 7.01
N SER A 532 -37.69 -12.71 5.97
CA SER A 532 -38.16 -13.78 5.09
C SER A 532 -37.07 -14.81 4.84
N ASP A 533 -37.47 -16.05 4.63
CA ASP A 533 -36.65 -17.11 4.05
C ASP A 533 -36.28 -16.72 2.60
N SER A 534 -35.04 -16.95 2.18
CA SER A 534 -34.54 -16.73 0.82
C SER A 534 -34.72 -17.93 -0.10
N GLY A 535 -34.99 -19.11 0.47
CA GLY A 535 -35.02 -20.41 -0.16
C GLY A 535 -36.12 -21.33 0.39
N THR A 536 -35.91 -22.65 0.28
CA THR A 536 -36.81 -23.67 0.86
C THR A 536 -36.08 -24.98 1.23
N THR A 537 -34.75 -25.04 1.13
CA THR A 537 -34.00 -26.31 1.18
C THR A 537 -33.05 -26.41 2.36
N ASP A 538 -32.69 -25.29 2.96
CA ASP A 538 -31.78 -25.17 4.08
C ASP A 538 -32.50 -24.83 5.38
N LEU A 539 -31.84 -25.16 6.49
CA LEU A 539 -32.24 -24.71 7.80
C LEU A 539 -31.86 -23.23 7.95
N ASP A 540 -32.84 -22.33 8.07
CA ASP A 540 -32.57 -20.90 8.21
C ASP A 540 -31.79 -20.58 9.48
N VAL A 541 -32.16 -21.17 10.63
CA VAL A 541 -31.51 -20.88 11.91
C VAL A 541 -31.29 -22.13 12.76
N GLY A 542 -30.03 -22.48 13.01
CA GLY A 542 -29.61 -23.46 14.02
C GLY A 542 -28.85 -22.78 15.16
N ALA A 543 -29.39 -22.80 16.38
CA ALA A 543 -28.83 -22.10 17.54
C ALA A 543 -29.29 -22.68 18.87
N SER A 544 -28.62 -22.35 19.98
CA SER A 544 -29.14 -22.65 21.32
C SER A 544 -30.39 -21.83 21.65
N SER A 545 -30.44 -20.57 21.21
CA SER A 545 -31.62 -19.71 21.38
C SER A 545 -31.79 -18.73 20.23
N LEU A 546 -33.04 -18.35 19.95
CA LEU A 546 -33.39 -17.42 18.88
C LEU A 546 -34.29 -16.30 19.37
N ARG A 547 -33.85 -15.06 19.13
CA ARG A 547 -34.62 -13.84 19.33
C ARG A 547 -35.02 -13.25 17.98
N ILE A 548 -36.31 -13.01 17.77
CA ILE A 548 -36.83 -12.40 16.54
C ILE A 548 -37.54 -11.09 16.87
N VAL A 549 -37.16 -9.98 16.22
CA VAL A 549 -37.89 -8.72 16.30
C VAL A 549 -38.17 -8.16 14.92
N THR A 550 -39.44 -7.87 14.64
CA THR A 550 -39.83 -7.11 13.46
C THR A 550 -40.50 -5.79 13.84
N THR A 551 -40.17 -4.72 13.12
CA THR A 551 -40.66 -3.36 13.41
C THR A 551 -41.64 -2.83 12.36
N GLY A 552 -41.68 -3.44 11.18
CA GLY A 552 -42.64 -3.09 10.13
C GLY A 552 -44.06 -3.44 10.56
N THR A 553 -45.02 -2.61 10.19
CA THR A 553 -46.44 -2.74 10.57
C THR A 553 -47.37 -3.04 9.39
N GLY A 554 -46.81 -3.16 8.17
CA GLY A 554 -47.54 -3.43 6.95
C GLY A 554 -48.09 -4.86 6.87
N ALA A 555 -48.98 -5.08 5.88
CA ALA A 555 -49.60 -6.38 5.62
C ALA A 555 -48.63 -7.48 5.20
N GLY A 556 -47.48 -7.11 4.61
CA GLY A 556 -46.40 -8.03 4.26
C GLY A 556 -45.27 -8.08 5.28
N ASP A 557 -45.33 -7.27 6.34
CA ASP A 557 -44.29 -7.26 7.36
C ASP A 557 -44.54 -8.36 8.39
N GLY A 558 -43.53 -9.18 8.62
CA GLY A 558 -43.64 -10.37 9.46
C GLY A 558 -42.31 -11.10 9.55
N ALA A 559 -42.31 -12.28 10.14
CA ALA A 559 -41.19 -13.21 10.14
C ALA A 559 -41.66 -14.54 9.53
N GLY A 560 -41.15 -14.87 8.35
CA GLY A 560 -41.67 -15.95 7.52
C GLY A 560 -43.02 -15.59 6.87
N THR A 561 -43.55 -16.51 6.07
CA THR A 561 -44.84 -16.38 5.38
C THR A 561 -45.63 -17.69 5.47
N ALA A 562 -46.92 -17.66 5.14
CA ALA A 562 -47.78 -18.85 5.14
C ALA A 562 -47.34 -19.95 4.15
N THR A 563 -46.53 -19.61 3.15
CA THR A 563 -46.01 -20.57 2.15
C THR A 563 -44.53 -20.89 2.33
N ALA A 564 -43.81 -20.13 3.16
CA ALA A 564 -42.39 -20.28 3.45
C ALA A 564 -42.16 -19.83 4.89
N HIS A 565 -42.29 -20.78 5.83
CA HIS A 565 -41.99 -20.55 7.25
C HIS A 565 -40.48 -20.38 7.41
N LEU A 566 -40.00 -19.69 8.46
CA LEU A 566 -38.59 -19.83 8.82
C LEU A 566 -38.36 -21.21 9.44
N GLN A 567 -37.46 -21.99 8.84
CA GLN A 567 -37.02 -23.28 9.32
C GLN A 567 -35.97 -23.10 10.41
N ILE A 568 -36.29 -23.56 11.62
CA ILE A 568 -35.47 -23.35 12.81
C ILE A 568 -35.15 -24.68 13.52
N ALA A 569 -34.01 -24.69 14.21
CA ALA A 569 -33.51 -25.79 15.04
C ALA A 569 -32.94 -25.16 16.31
N VAL A 570 -33.82 -24.79 17.25
CA VAL A 570 -33.44 -24.00 18.43
C VAL A 570 -34.07 -24.51 19.72
N GLY A 571 -33.31 -24.45 20.81
CA GLY A 571 -33.80 -24.91 22.12
C GLY A 571 -34.77 -23.94 22.79
N SER A 572 -34.57 -22.63 22.61
CA SER A 572 -35.42 -21.59 23.22
C SER A 572 -35.70 -20.43 22.28
N LEU A 573 -36.93 -19.94 22.30
CA LEU A 573 -37.41 -18.91 21.38
C LEU A 573 -38.19 -17.81 22.11
N ALA A 574 -37.93 -16.57 21.69
CA ALA A 574 -38.80 -15.43 21.95
C ALA A 574 -38.93 -14.61 20.65
N ALA A 575 -40.13 -14.08 20.39
CA ALA A 575 -40.40 -13.26 19.21
C ALA A 575 -41.30 -12.06 19.52
N ASN A 576 -41.00 -10.90 18.94
CA ASN A 576 -41.88 -9.74 18.92
C ASN A 576 -42.02 -9.24 17.48
N VAL A 577 -43.11 -9.64 16.82
CA VAL A 577 -43.40 -9.35 15.43
C VAL A 577 -44.50 -8.29 15.36
N ALA A 578 -44.18 -7.05 15.01
CA ALA A 578 -45.16 -5.96 14.96
C ALA A 578 -46.11 -6.05 13.76
N GLY A 579 -45.66 -6.66 12.67
CA GLY A 579 -46.34 -6.62 11.38
C GLY A 579 -47.54 -7.55 11.24
N MET A 580 -48.48 -7.17 10.38
CA MET A 580 -49.71 -7.92 10.12
C MET A 580 -49.47 -9.18 9.27
N GLY A 581 -48.31 -9.30 8.63
CA GLY A 581 -47.89 -10.50 7.92
C GLY A 581 -47.88 -11.71 8.85
N GLY A 582 -47.41 -11.53 10.08
CA GLY A 582 -47.41 -12.54 11.14
C GLY A 582 -46.07 -13.24 11.35
N LEU A 583 -46.07 -14.24 12.24
CA LEU A 583 -44.92 -15.08 12.59
C LEU A 583 -45.20 -16.50 12.10
N TYR A 584 -44.36 -17.04 11.21
CA TYR A 584 -44.47 -18.41 10.70
C TYR A 584 -43.15 -19.14 10.86
N LEU A 585 -43.14 -20.14 11.72
CA LEU A 585 -41.96 -20.91 12.09
C LEU A 585 -42.21 -22.41 11.88
N ALA A 586 -41.19 -23.10 11.40
CA ALA A 586 -41.12 -24.55 11.29
C ALA A 586 -39.89 -25.02 12.07
N GLU A 587 -40.10 -25.49 13.29
CA GLU A 587 -39.06 -26.06 14.13
C GLU A 587 -38.78 -27.50 13.75
N THR A 588 -37.51 -27.91 13.76
CA THR A 588 -37.12 -29.28 13.41
C THR A 588 -37.36 -30.24 14.57
N ASP A 589 -37.12 -29.81 15.80
CA ASP A 589 -37.25 -30.61 17.02
C ASP A 589 -38.12 -29.92 18.11
N ALA A 590 -37.82 -30.17 19.39
CA ALA A 590 -38.66 -29.67 20.49
C ALA A 590 -38.30 -28.22 20.82
N ILE A 591 -39.32 -27.38 20.95
CA ILE A 591 -39.15 -25.94 21.23
C ILE A 591 -39.68 -25.55 22.59
N VAL A 592 -38.94 -24.67 23.27
CA VAL A 592 -39.39 -24.00 24.49
C VAL A 592 -39.54 -22.50 24.22
N VAL A 593 -40.72 -21.96 24.48
CA VAL A 593 -40.93 -20.50 24.59
C VAL A 593 -40.69 -20.12 26.04
N ASP A 594 -39.69 -19.27 26.28
CA ASP A 594 -39.26 -18.86 27.61
C ASP A 594 -38.55 -17.48 27.56
N ALA A 595 -38.10 -17.00 28.71
CA ALA A 595 -37.23 -15.84 28.81
C ALA A 595 -35.86 -16.11 28.20
N LEU A 596 -35.48 -15.26 27.24
CA LEU A 596 -34.13 -15.14 26.72
C LEU A 596 -33.38 -14.03 27.47
N ALA A 597 -32.16 -14.34 27.90
CA ALA A 597 -31.22 -13.34 28.38
C ALA A 597 -30.81 -12.37 27.25
N SER A 598 -30.09 -11.29 27.59
CA SER A 598 -29.53 -10.41 26.56
C SER A 598 -28.55 -11.17 25.67
N ILE A 599 -28.67 -10.97 24.35
CA ILE A 599 -27.80 -11.60 23.37
C ILE A 599 -26.75 -10.59 22.93
N GLY A 600 -25.49 -10.86 23.28
CA GLY A 600 -24.37 -9.97 23.03
C GLY A 600 -23.43 -10.48 21.92
N VAL A 601 -22.95 -9.56 21.08
CA VAL A 601 -21.88 -9.79 20.11
C VAL A 601 -20.74 -8.81 20.35
N ALA A 602 -19.51 -9.25 20.12
CA ALA A 602 -18.31 -8.43 20.16
C ALA A 602 -18.14 -7.73 18.81
N ARG A 603 -18.63 -6.49 18.73
CA ARG A 603 -18.48 -5.63 17.55
C ARG A 603 -17.04 -5.13 17.46
N VAL A 604 -16.41 -5.29 16.30
CA VAL A 604 -15.05 -4.84 16.03
C VAL A 604 -15.05 -3.33 15.78
N ASN A 605 -14.14 -2.62 16.46
CA ASN A 605 -13.93 -1.18 16.34
C ASN A 605 -12.91 -0.87 15.24
N ALA A 606 -12.78 0.41 14.88
CA ALA A 606 -11.82 0.85 13.85
C ALA A 606 -10.35 0.64 14.26
N ASP A 607 -10.06 0.52 15.55
CA ASP A 607 -8.74 0.17 16.09
C ASP A 607 -8.49 -1.35 16.18
N GLY A 608 -9.45 -2.17 15.72
CA GLY A 608 -9.38 -3.63 15.75
C GLY A 608 -9.70 -4.26 17.12
N SER A 609 -9.95 -3.45 18.15
CA SER A 609 -10.50 -3.92 19.43
C SER A 609 -11.97 -4.31 19.28
N THR A 610 -12.58 -4.85 20.35
CA THR A 610 -14.00 -5.20 20.34
C THR A 610 -14.77 -4.52 21.45
N ALA A 611 -15.98 -4.07 21.15
CA ALA A 611 -16.97 -3.60 22.11
C ALA A 611 -18.20 -4.54 22.14
N LEU A 612 -18.71 -4.83 23.33
CA LEU A 612 -19.93 -5.63 23.48
C LEU A 612 -21.15 -4.81 23.04
N VAL A 613 -21.90 -5.35 22.10
CA VAL A 613 -23.20 -4.84 21.68
C VAL A 613 -24.24 -5.90 21.99
N SER A 614 -25.24 -5.55 22.80
CA SER A 614 -26.25 -6.49 23.26
C SER A 614 -27.65 -6.06 22.87
N ASP A 615 -28.41 -6.99 22.33
CA ASP A 615 -29.86 -6.85 22.22
C ASP A 615 -30.50 -7.25 23.55
N ALA A 616 -31.55 -6.53 23.95
CA ALA A 616 -32.18 -6.70 25.25
C ALA A 616 -32.79 -8.10 25.43
N SER A 617 -32.84 -8.56 26.68
CA SER A 617 -33.60 -9.76 27.07
C SER A 617 -35.03 -9.67 26.57
N MET A 618 -35.60 -10.79 26.19
CA MET A 618 -36.95 -10.87 25.62
C MET A 618 -37.62 -12.16 26.06
N SER A 619 -38.94 -12.18 26.09
CA SER A 619 -39.74 -13.35 26.42
C SER A 619 -40.91 -13.45 25.45
N ASP A 620 -41.58 -14.60 25.50
CA ASP A 620 -42.89 -14.83 24.92
C ASP A 620 -42.86 -14.75 23.37
N LEU A 621 -43.98 -15.13 22.74
CA LEU A 621 -44.19 -14.92 21.31
C LEU A 621 -45.32 -13.91 21.12
N VAL A 622 -45.01 -12.78 20.51
CA VAL A 622 -45.98 -11.73 20.16
C VAL A 622 -46.01 -11.57 18.64
N SER A 623 -47.21 -11.59 18.06
CA SER A 623 -47.45 -11.34 16.64
C SER A 623 -48.60 -10.36 16.42
N GLY A 624 -48.35 -9.30 15.66
CA GLY A 624 -49.34 -8.35 15.14
C GLY A 624 -50.22 -8.92 14.02
N GLY A 625 -49.93 -10.15 13.56
CA GLY A 625 -50.70 -10.89 12.57
C GLY A 625 -51.02 -12.31 13.06
N ASN A 626 -51.01 -13.27 12.14
CA ASN A 626 -51.11 -14.69 12.51
C ASN A 626 -49.83 -15.14 13.24
N LEU A 627 -49.94 -16.19 14.05
CA LEU A 627 -48.81 -16.88 14.62
C LEU A 627 -48.94 -18.37 14.34
N VAL A 628 -47.94 -18.93 13.66
CA VAL A 628 -47.87 -20.34 13.32
C VAL A 628 -46.52 -20.87 13.79
N LEU A 629 -46.55 -21.84 14.68
CA LEU A 629 -45.38 -22.59 15.12
C LEU A 629 -45.67 -24.08 14.96
N VAL A 630 -44.92 -24.72 14.10
CA VAL A 630 -45.03 -26.16 13.81
C VAL A 630 -43.69 -26.81 14.13
N THR A 631 -43.67 -27.86 14.94
CA THR A 631 -42.48 -28.72 15.09
C THR A 631 -42.56 -29.91 14.14
N GLY A 632 -41.43 -30.37 13.59
CA GLY A 632 -41.35 -31.58 12.76
C GLY A 632 -41.35 -32.85 13.61
N ALA A 633 -40.57 -32.84 14.69
CA ALA A 633 -40.56 -33.81 15.77
C ALA A 633 -40.49 -33.06 17.11
N GLY A 634 -40.79 -33.69 18.24
CA GLY A 634 -40.65 -33.03 19.55
C GLY A 634 -41.82 -32.09 19.91
N GLY A 635 -41.95 -31.80 21.21
CA GLY A 635 -43.06 -31.04 21.77
C GLY A 635 -42.88 -29.53 21.72
N ILE A 636 -43.97 -28.80 21.97
CA ILE A 636 -43.97 -27.35 22.20
C ILE A 636 -44.23 -27.11 23.68
N THR A 637 -43.28 -26.47 24.38
CA THR A 637 -43.46 -26.02 25.77
C THR A 637 -43.56 -24.51 25.83
N LEU A 638 -44.60 -23.99 26.45
CA LEU A 638 -44.87 -22.57 26.56
C LEU A 638 -44.82 -22.11 28.02
N ASN A 639 -43.74 -21.43 28.40
CA ASN A 639 -43.57 -20.86 29.72
C ASN A 639 -43.88 -19.36 29.73
N ASP A 640 -44.24 -18.84 30.90
CA ASP A 640 -44.35 -17.40 31.14
C ASP A 640 -42.93 -16.86 31.28
N GLY A 641 -42.38 -16.24 30.23
CA GLY A 641 -40.97 -15.82 30.28
C GLY A 641 -40.78 -14.61 31.21
N ILE A 642 -41.71 -13.65 31.17
CA ILE A 642 -41.86 -12.64 32.23
C ILE A 642 -43.12 -12.95 33.01
N VAL A 643 -43.18 -12.67 34.32
CA VAL A 643 -44.31 -13.02 35.20
C VAL A 643 -45.56 -12.15 34.93
N ASN A 644 -46.03 -12.12 33.67
CA ASN A 644 -47.20 -11.40 33.19
C ASN A 644 -48.39 -12.35 32.94
N GLY A 645 -48.14 -13.67 32.97
CA GLY A 645 -49.10 -14.74 32.80
C GLY A 645 -49.35 -15.17 31.36
N THR A 646 -48.60 -14.69 30.35
CA THR A 646 -48.82 -14.90 28.91
C THR A 646 -47.56 -15.38 28.22
N SER A 647 -47.63 -16.54 27.56
CA SER A 647 -46.53 -17.06 26.72
C SER A 647 -46.67 -16.69 25.25
N VAL A 648 -47.91 -16.53 24.75
CA VAL A 648 -48.18 -16.31 23.33
C VAL A 648 -49.34 -15.32 23.15
N SER A 649 -49.16 -14.32 22.29
CA SER A 649 -50.18 -13.36 21.89
C SER A 649 -50.16 -13.12 20.39
N ALA A 650 -51.26 -13.45 19.71
CA ALA A 650 -51.45 -13.21 18.29
C ALA A 650 -52.65 -12.27 18.05
N ALA A 651 -52.51 -11.31 17.14
CA ALA A 651 -53.65 -10.50 16.70
C ALA A 651 -54.58 -11.29 15.75
N GLY A 652 -53.99 -12.16 14.93
CA GLY A 652 -54.67 -13.06 14.00
C GLY A 652 -54.85 -14.47 14.54
N ASN A 653 -54.90 -15.45 13.64
CA ASN A 653 -55.02 -16.86 14.01
C ASN A 653 -53.73 -17.35 14.68
N LEU A 654 -53.91 -18.20 15.69
CA LEU A 654 -52.83 -18.89 16.39
C LEU A 654 -52.90 -20.38 16.08
N LEU A 655 -51.84 -20.92 15.48
CA LEU A 655 -51.65 -22.36 15.27
C LEU A 655 -50.38 -22.80 15.98
N LEU A 656 -50.53 -23.75 16.90
CA LEU A 656 -49.42 -24.49 17.49
C LEU A 656 -49.60 -25.97 17.13
N GLN A 657 -48.60 -26.56 16.50
CA GLN A 657 -48.64 -27.96 16.09
C GLN A 657 -47.35 -28.67 16.49
N ALA A 658 -47.47 -29.64 17.40
CA ALA A 658 -46.35 -30.48 17.79
C ALA A 658 -46.28 -31.73 16.87
N GLY A 659 -45.28 -31.79 15.99
CA GLY A 659 -45.09 -32.89 15.05
C GLY A 659 -44.53 -34.15 15.72
N GLY A 660 -45.03 -35.31 15.28
CA GLY A 660 -44.64 -36.63 15.80
C GLY A 660 -45.68 -37.23 16.76
N ALA A 661 -45.94 -38.54 16.64
CA ALA A 661 -47.02 -39.23 17.38
C ALA A 661 -46.84 -39.27 18.91
N THR A 662 -45.71 -38.81 19.42
CA THR A 662 -45.35 -38.78 20.85
C THR A 662 -45.07 -37.37 21.34
N SER A 663 -45.45 -36.34 20.58
CA SER A 663 -45.12 -34.96 20.88
C SER A 663 -46.31 -34.26 21.54
N ASP A 664 -46.01 -33.57 22.64
CA ASP A 664 -47.01 -32.88 23.44
C ASP A 664 -46.98 -31.37 23.18
N ILE A 665 -48.09 -30.70 23.46
CA ILE A 665 -48.12 -29.25 23.66
C ILE A 665 -48.37 -29.00 25.14
N ALA A 666 -47.41 -28.38 25.83
CA ALA A 666 -47.52 -27.98 27.22
C ALA A 666 -47.69 -26.47 27.34
N VAL A 667 -48.85 -26.05 27.84
CA VAL A 667 -49.26 -24.65 28.02
C VAL A 667 -49.15 -24.30 29.50
N ASN A 668 -48.03 -23.72 29.92
CA ASN A 668 -47.80 -23.32 31.32
C ASN A 668 -48.14 -21.84 31.58
N ALA A 669 -48.39 -21.06 30.53
CA ALA A 669 -48.82 -19.67 30.59
C ALA A 669 -49.86 -19.37 29.50
N ALA A 670 -50.58 -18.25 29.61
CA ALA A 670 -51.75 -18.01 28.78
C ALA A 670 -51.41 -17.90 27.29
N LEU A 671 -52.33 -18.37 26.45
CA LEU A 671 -52.35 -18.07 25.02
C LEU A 671 -53.47 -17.08 24.71
N LEU A 672 -53.20 -16.13 23.84
CA LEU A 672 -54.18 -15.14 23.41
C LEU A 672 -54.23 -15.07 21.88
N SER A 673 -55.44 -15.10 21.32
CA SER A 673 -55.75 -14.65 19.97
C SER A 673 -56.84 -13.59 20.03
N THR A 674 -56.52 -12.34 19.67
CA THR A 674 -57.44 -11.21 19.88
C THR A 674 -58.42 -10.99 18.72
N GLY A 675 -58.12 -11.51 17.53
CA GLY A 675 -58.94 -11.36 16.32
C GLY A 675 -59.04 -12.62 15.46
N GLY A 676 -58.56 -13.78 15.93
CA GLY A 676 -58.54 -15.03 15.18
C GLY A 676 -58.94 -16.25 16.01
N ASN A 677 -58.73 -17.44 15.43
CA ASN A 677 -58.96 -18.71 16.10
C ASN A 677 -57.66 -19.22 16.74
N ILE A 678 -57.77 -19.97 17.83
CA ILE A 678 -56.67 -20.74 18.42
C ILE A 678 -56.83 -22.21 18.01
N SER A 679 -55.78 -22.79 17.43
CA SER A 679 -55.69 -24.20 17.05
C SER A 679 -54.46 -24.82 17.71
N LEU A 680 -54.68 -25.83 18.54
CA LEU A 680 -53.63 -26.59 19.22
C LEU A 680 -53.69 -28.04 18.74
N ASN A 681 -52.63 -28.51 18.10
CA ASN A 681 -52.54 -29.85 17.53
C ASN A 681 -51.33 -30.61 18.10
N ALA A 682 -51.57 -31.38 19.16
CA ALA A 682 -50.56 -32.25 19.77
C ALA A 682 -50.61 -33.64 19.15
N GLY A 683 -49.45 -34.27 18.97
CA GLY A 683 -49.36 -35.64 18.49
C GLY A 683 -49.73 -36.69 19.54
N ARG A 684 -49.57 -36.37 20.83
CA ARG A 684 -50.04 -37.19 21.96
C ARG A 684 -50.92 -36.40 22.92
N ASP A 685 -50.33 -35.56 23.77
CA ASP A 685 -51.06 -34.88 24.85
C ASP A 685 -51.09 -33.35 24.68
N LEU A 686 -52.24 -32.77 24.97
CA LEU A 686 -52.40 -31.33 25.14
C LEU A 686 -52.53 -31.02 26.64
N LEU A 687 -51.46 -30.52 27.25
CA LEU A 687 -51.38 -30.21 28.67
C LEU A 687 -51.66 -28.72 28.89
N ILE A 688 -52.92 -28.38 29.23
CA ILE A 688 -53.34 -27.00 29.49
C ILE A 688 -53.28 -26.72 30.99
N GLY A 689 -52.22 -26.02 31.42
CA GLY A 689 -52.00 -25.57 32.80
C GLY A 689 -52.37 -24.11 33.05
N SER A 690 -52.74 -23.36 32.00
CA SER A 690 -53.10 -21.94 32.06
C SER A 690 -54.27 -21.60 31.11
N SER A 691 -54.65 -20.33 31.02
CA SER A 691 -55.76 -19.87 30.17
C SER A 691 -55.44 -20.04 28.68
N VAL A 692 -56.45 -20.41 27.89
CA VAL A 692 -56.42 -20.48 26.42
C VAL A 692 -57.55 -19.64 25.85
#